data_AF-A0A7Y2P068-F1
#
_entry.id   AF-A0A7Y2P068-F1
#
_cell.length_a   1.000
_cell.length_b   1.000
_cell.length_c   1.000
_cell.angle_alpha   90.00
_cell.angle_beta   90.00
_cell.angle_gamma   90.00
#
_symmetry.space_group_name_H-M   'P 1'
#
loop_
_entity.id
_entity.type
_entity.pdbx_description
1 polymer ?
#
loop_
_entity_poly.entity_id
_entity_poly.type
_entity_poly.pdbx_seq_one_letter_code
_entity_poly.pdbx_strand_id
1 'polypeptide(L)'
;MTATLAQLAGQIAATRTAWRRARNLRSGSRQASMPHVRLNLWVVLAGAAVLLCAVVLAQAARSLPATAGGTVSAGESALAGLQPWLAGVTIRVPAEPGIAVTQHGGAAVVVASSMQAGAPVRVDLCKQLSDPQSPVLLPLRIGYPFSEALVAGASARTVLLAAPGSTMPRIELRGDARGPLRMGWNAGAAKAAWISDAGNGLVSRAARGQGTLGQAGWLVWKEGALRFTRRSSNACPQAGELVLQRYAPGVEGTGLVQAFGAGAALPALRLAPGEYVVPAAAPRGLEDALLFERLQERGLIRLAPDGLVEVAPRDLAAWLAAAPEGRAPLRGWEGIRLDEDGRKLLDRLYYRADGAFVREQLRVYNSERRLLAWRVRPGHHAQWQASVGGVPVAQLDALPVAAMRLFARLPEGWAPWRRVAAWDNGGAGGTAELALDAAGPVELLLAGRVRKVLGATVTIRGECDGRACPGRDAVQRVGLVPQPGAGRIVLELEPLDLGSLSGGADASYRHLRLEGGRLAWQALPAPDAPGRTALAEVRLADRNGEALWSDGRASTAAQAAGLGTLLGVHRDHASSVAGMLARVPGPAHTARLTLDLRLQAAAQAALDCIGLREGKWDGKQCSGAGALPAGRQAGLVLLDAGSGEVLAAAGGGTGGVEAARWPEMRDFDRADPARSPLRLPAFQHDGGAQRAPGSTFKVVSALGAEQAARNDKRLDRLLQGMPLADIDRMARDGGYGFRTGAPAYPDTAGANGARITNFREQLAGTRAVDGRLGLAQAMTHSVNTWFAWTAELGDRSLGGAAQGGAPGVRELEPGALDAVRPVAGMARKLGFGAPLRLDGGLLPADFRWSSWDALQGSASLLDPIQTRHEVRQMAIGLRMQATPLQMALVAAAVGQGRLVAPRLLQELDGREAASDPGPELGVRLDRIRAGMKGVIDGGTATGAFRGREFDRLRAGLFGKTGTAPTGDDGMATVWFLGWLEPGSLPGQTRRLAFAAFVSQSRLTGGAHAAPIVAGILRSMQSRSLEQKPD
;
A
#
# COMPACT_ATOMS: atom_id res chain seq x y z
N MET A 1 23.00 45.96 11.52
CA MET A 1 24.31 46.23 10.88
C MET A 1 25.51 45.81 11.74
N THR A 2 25.32 45.14 12.88
CA THR A 2 26.42 44.67 13.76
C THR A 2 26.81 43.19 13.55
N ALA A 3 25.97 42.39 12.90
CA ALA A 3 26.25 40.97 12.63
C ALA A 3 27.24 40.72 11.48
N THR A 4 27.32 41.62 10.50
CA THR A 4 28.20 41.51 9.32
C THR A 4 29.66 41.84 9.61
N LEU A 5 29.94 42.67 10.63
CA LEU A 5 31.32 43.02 11.04
C LEU A 5 31.99 41.91 11.86
N ALA A 6 31.24 41.16 12.66
CA ALA A 6 31.77 40.01 13.42
C ALA A 6 32.16 38.84 12.51
N GLN A 7 31.43 38.64 11.41
CA GLN A 7 31.70 37.60 10.42
C GLN A 7 32.93 37.92 9.57
N LEU A 8 33.16 39.21 9.25
CA LEU A 8 34.37 39.67 8.56
C LEU A 8 35.62 39.57 9.44
N ALA A 9 35.51 39.91 10.74
CA ALA A 9 36.61 39.78 11.70
C ALA A 9 37.02 38.31 11.93
N GLY A 10 36.06 37.38 11.94
CA GLY A 10 36.32 35.94 12.03
C GLY A 10 37.05 35.38 10.80
N GLN A 11 36.71 35.85 9.60
CA GLN A 11 37.39 35.44 8.36
C GLN A 11 38.82 35.97 8.26
N ILE A 12 39.10 37.17 8.79
CA ILE A 12 40.46 37.76 8.85
C ILE A 12 41.35 37.05 9.89
N ALA A 13 40.78 36.57 11.00
CA ALA A 13 41.50 35.77 12.00
C ALA A 13 41.86 34.36 11.48
N ALA A 14 40.94 33.73 10.74
CA ALA A 14 41.17 32.42 10.11
C ALA A 14 42.25 32.46 9.03
N THR A 15 42.27 33.51 8.19
CA THR A 15 43.31 33.72 7.17
C THR A 15 44.67 34.04 7.78
N ARG A 16 44.76 34.81 8.87
CA ARG A 16 46.02 35.03 9.60
C ARG A 16 46.60 33.75 10.21
N THR A 17 45.75 32.83 10.65
CA THR A 17 46.18 31.55 11.24
C THR A 17 46.68 30.57 10.16
N ALA A 18 46.04 30.56 8.99
CA ALA A 18 46.49 29.80 7.82
C ALA A 18 47.83 30.31 7.27
N TRP A 19 48.04 31.64 7.24
CA TRP A 19 49.30 32.25 6.81
C TRP A 19 50.47 32.02 7.79
N ARG A 20 50.21 31.94 9.10
CA ARG A 20 51.24 31.56 10.10
C ARG A 20 51.66 30.09 9.97
N ARG A 21 50.72 29.16 9.69
CA ARG A 21 51.04 27.75 9.41
C ARG A 21 51.85 27.59 8.11
N ALA A 22 51.52 28.35 7.06
CA ALA A 22 52.26 28.33 5.80
C ALA A 22 53.69 28.92 5.92
N ARG A 23 53.92 29.89 6.81
CA ARG A 23 55.27 30.41 7.11
C ARG A 23 56.13 29.44 7.91
N ASN A 24 55.56 28.78 8.93
CA ASN A 24 56.30 27.80 9.74
C ASN A 24 56.68 26.54 8.95
N LEU A 25 55.94 26.21 7.88
CA LEU A 25 56.31 25.13 6.96
C LEU A 25 57.40 25.53 5.95
N ARG A 26 57.67 26.84 5.74
CA ARG A 26 58.73 27.33 4.85
C ARG A 26 60.05 27.63 5.57
N SER A 27 60.07 27.72 6.90
CA SER A 27 61.29 27.96 7.70
C SER A 27 62.04 26.68 8.10
N GLY A 28 61.57 25.50 7.70
CA GLY A 28 62.17 24.21 8.05
C GLY A 28 63.07 23.58 6.98
N SER A 29 63.64 24.36 6.06
CA SER A 29 64.58 23.82 5.05
C SER A 29 65.92 24.56 5.10
N ARG A 30 66.91 23.97 5.77
CA ARG A 30 68.33 24.14 5.45
C ARG A 30 69.15 22.93 5.88
N GLN A 31 69.79 22.34 4.85
CA GLN A 31 71.03 21.58 4.80
C GLN A 31 71.17 20.31 5.66
N ALA A 32 70.80 19.19 5.05
CA ALA A 32 71.47 17.91 5.27
C ALA A 32 72.22 17.52 3.98
N SER A 33 73.46 17.10 4.14
CA SER A 33 74.40 16.68 3.10
C SER A 33 73.86 15.53 2.25
N MET A 34 74.17 15.57 0.95
CA MET A 34 73.78 14.56 -0.03
C MET A 34 74.54 13.25 0.20
N PRO A 35 73.86 12.10 0.35
CA PRO A 35 74.43 10.82 -0.03
C PRO A 35 74.17 10.61 -1.53
N HIS A 36 75.19 10.15 -2.26
CA HIS A 36 75.02 9.70 -3.63
C HIS A 36 74.07 8.49 -3.66
N VAL A 37 72.79 8.71 -3.99
CA VAL A 37 71.83 7.65 -4.24
C VAL A 37 72.00 7.17 -5.67
N ARG A 38 72.57 5.98 -5.85
CA ARG A 38 72.52 5.26 -7.12
C ARG A 38 71.06 4.94 -7.43
N LEU A 39 70.50 5.56 -8.47
CA LEU A 39 69.17 5.25 -8.99
C LEU A 39 69.16 3.78 -9.45
N ASN A 40 68.47 2.96 -8.67
CA ASN A 40 68.26 1.56 -9.00
C ASN A 40 67.21 1.50 -10.12
N LEU A 41 67.63 1.08 -11.31
CA LEU A 41 66.81 0.97 -12.53
C LEU A 41 65.48 0.23 -12.29
N TRP A 42 65.45 -0.69 -11.32
CA TRP A 42 64.27 -1.43 -10.89
C TRP A 42 63.16 -0.56 -10.28
N VAL A 43 63.49 0.55 -9.61
CA VAL A 43 62.47 1.45 -9.03
C VAL A 43 61.81 2.28 -10.13
N VAL A 44 62.56 2.67 -11.15
CA VAL A 44 62.03 3.38 -12.33
C VAL A 44 61.17 2.43 -13.17
N LEU A 45 61.62 1.18 -13.36
CA LEU A 45 60.84 0.16 -14.06
C LEU A 45 59.55 -0.23 -13.30
N ALA A 46 59.59 -0.32 -11.97
CA ALA A 46 58.40 -0.55 -11.16
C ALA A 46 57.41 0.63 -11.22
N GLY A 47 57.92 1.87 -11.18
CA GLY A 47 57.09 3.07 -11.35
C GLY A 47 56.44 3.15 -12.73
N ALA A 48 57.19 2.79 -13.78
CA ALA A 48 56.67 2.71 -15.15
C ALA A 48 55.63 1.58 -15.30
N ALA A 49 55.84 0.41 -14.69
CA ALA A 49 54.89 -0.70 -14.73
C ALA A 49 53.57 -0.38 -14.01
N VAL A 50 53.62 0.34 -12.89
CA VAL A 50 52.41 0.80 -12.17
C VAL A 50 51.62 1.82 -13.00
N LEU A 51 52.31 2.76 -13.66
CA LEU A 51 51.67 3.71 -14.58
C LEU A 51 51.10 3.02 -15.82
N LEU A 52 51.81 2.04 -16.39
CA LEU A 52 51.32 1.26 -17.52
C LEU A 52 50.09 0.43 -17.13
N CYS A 53 50.12 -0.25 -15.97
CA CYS A 53 48.96 -0.97 -15.45
C CYS A 53 47.78 -0.03 -15.17
N ALA A 54 48.00 1.18 -14.66
CA ALA A 54 46.94 2.16 -14.44
C ALA A 54 46.31 2.63 -15.76
N VAL A 55 47.12 2.82 -16.81
CA VAL A 55 46.63 3.19 -18.15
C VAL A 55 45.90 2.02 -18.81
N VAL A 56 46.41 0.79 -18.69
CA VAL A 56 45.77 -0.43 -19.19
C VAL A 56 44.45 -0.70 -18.45
N LEU A 57 44.39 -0.50 -17.13
CA LEU A 57 43.14 -0.60 -16.36
C LEU A 57 42.15 0.51 -16.74
N ALA A 58 42.60 1.74 -16.96
CA ALA A 58 41.74 2.84 -17.41
C ALA A 58 41.24 2.64 -18.85
N GLN A 59 42.06 2.06 -19.74
CA GLN A 59 41.64 1.70 -21.10
C GLN A 59 40.73 0.47 -21.11
N ALA A 60 40.99 -0.55 -20.30
CA ALA A 60 40.10 -1.70 -20.12
C ALA A 60 38.74 -1.28 -19.54
N ALA A 61 38.73 -0.37 -18.56
CA ALA A 61 37.51 0.22 -18.01
C ALA A 61 36.72 1.05 -19.04
N ARG A 62 37.40 1.66 -20.02
CA ARG A 62 36.78 2.44 -21.11
C ARG A 62 36.42 1.60 -22.34
N SER A 63 37.01 0.42 -22.53
CA SER A 63 36.71 -0.50 -23.63
C SER A 63 35.64 -1.54 -23.28
N LEU A 64 35.40 -1.80 -21.99
CA LEU A 64 34.32 -2.66 -21.50
C LEU A 64 32.91 -2.29 -22.03
N PRO A 65 32.56 -1.01 -22.27
CA PRO A 65 31.28 -0.65 -22.91
C PRO A 65 31.28 -0.85 -24.44
N ALA A 66 32.44 -0.91 -25.10
CA ALA A 66 32.55 -0.91 -26.57
C ALA A 66 32.62 -2.32 -27.19
N THR A 67 33.01 -3.33 -26.41
CA THR A 67 32.98 -4.76 -26.82
C THR A 67 31.78 -5.54 -26.26
N ALA A 68 30.96 -4.91 -25.41
CA ALA A 68 29.63 -5.39 -25.02
C ALA A 68 28.58 -4.92 -26.06
N GLY A 69 28.82 -5.21 -27.33
CA GLY A 69 27.81 -5.11 -28.37
C GLY A 69 26.79 -6.22 -28.17
N GLY A 70 25.59 -5.85 -27.72
CA GLY A 70 24.49 -6.76 -27.41
C GLY A 70 24.08 -6.61 -25.96
N THR A 71 23.04 -5.81 -25.72
CA THR A 71 22.32 -5.74 -24.45
C THR A 71 21.80 -7.13 -24.06
N VAL A 72 22.58 -7.89 -23.29
CA VAL A 72 22.10 -9.08 -22.58
C VAL A 72 21.13 -8.60 -21.50
N SER A 73 19.84 -8.60 -21.82
CA SER A 73 18.78 -8.16 -20.92
C SER A 73 18.66 -9.09 -19.70
N ALA A 74 18.22 -8.58 -18.55
CA ALA A 74 17.94 -9.34 -17.32
C ALA A 74 17.03 -10.59 -17.51
N GLY A 75 16.35 -10.72 -18.66
CA GLY A 75 15.61 -11.90 -19.05
C GLY A 75 16.47 -13.16 -19.19
N GLU A 76 17.71 -13.07 -19.67
CA GLU A 76 18.53 -14.25 -19.99
C GLU A 76 18.97 -15.06 -18.77
N SER A 77 19.34 -14.40 -17.67
CA SER A 77 19.65 -15.09 -16.41
C SER A 77 18.41 -15.76 -15.78
N ALA A 78 17.22 -15.17 -15.98
CA ALA A 78 15.97 -15.73 -15.48
C ALA A 78 15.51 -16.96 -16.28
N LEU A 79 15.87 -17.06 -17.57
CA LEU A 79 15.60 -18.22 -18.42
C LEU A 79 16.24 -19.52 -17.91
N ALA A 80 17.34 -19.43 -17.15
CA ALA A 80 17.95 -20.59 -16.53
C ALA A 80 16.98 -21.34 -15.60
N GLY A 81 15.99 -20.64 -15.00
CA GLY A 81 14.94 -21.28 -14.22
C GLY A 81 14.03 -22.21 -15.03
N LEU A 82 13.98 -22.07 -16.36
CA LEU A 82 13.22 -22.93 -17.27
C LEU A 82 14.02 -24.14 -17.79
N GLN A 83 15.35 -24.14 -17.61
CA GLN A 83 16.25 -25.16 -18.11
C GLN A 83 15.86 -26.61 -17.74
N PRO A 84 15.33 -26.92 -16.54
CA PRO A 84 15.00 -28.30 -16.18
C PRO A 84 14.04 -29.01 -17.15
N TRP A 85 13.18 -28.27 -17.86
CA TRP A 85 12.18 -28.83 -18.77
C TRP A 85 12.33 -28.38 -20.22
N LEU A 86 13.06 -27.27 -20.45
CA LEU A 86 13.10 -26.59 -21.73
C LEU A 86 14.54 -26.32 -22.20
N ALA A 87 15.52 -27.10 -21.74
CA ALA A 87 16.92 -26.95 -22.15
C ALA A 87 17.06 -26.86 -23.69
N GLY A 88 17.66 -25.76 -24.18
CA GLY A 88 17.88 -25.50 -25.60
C GLY A 88 16.64 -25.07 -26.39
N VAL A 89 15.46 -24.96 -25.77
CA VAL A 89 14.22 -24.54 -26.45
C VAL A 89 14.25 -23.02 -26.70
N THR A 90 13.84 -22.62 -27.89
CA THR A 90 13.60 -21.21 -28.23
C THR A 90 12.16 -20.82 -27.90
N ILE A 91 11.99 -19.76 -27.10
CA ILE A 91 10.72 -19.18 -26.69
C ILE A 91 10.56 -17.82 -27.37
N ARG A 92 9.49 -17.65 -28.13
CA ARG A 92 9.13 -16.37 -28.75
C ARG A 92 8.07 -15.66 -27.94
N VAL A 93 8.30 -14.38 -27.62
CA VAL A 93 7.36 -13.47 -26.97
C VAL A 93 6.98 -12.38 -27.99
N PRO A 94 5.85 -12.51 -28.69
CA PRO A 94 5.36 -11.46 -29.59
C PRO A 94 5.17 -10.09 -28.90
N ALA A 95 5.25 -9.01 -29.68
CA ALA A 95 4.81 -7.69 -29.23
C ALA A 95 3.27 -7.55 -29.27
N GLU A 96 2.63 -8.23 -30.21
CA GLU A 96 1.18 -8.23 -30.37
C GLU A 96 0.49 -8.97 -29.20
N PRO A 97 -0.66 -8.47 -28.71
CA PRO A 97 -1.46 -9.14 -27.70
C PRO A 97 -1.92 -10.54 -28.14
N GLY A 98 -1.59 -11.55 -27.36
CA GLY A 98 -2.00 -12.92 -27.64
C GLY A 98 -1.47 -13.93 -26.65
N ILE A 99 -2.07 -15.12 -26.65
CA ILE A 99 -1.62 -16.23 -25.81
C ILE A 99 -1.33 -17.44 -26.68
N ALA A 100 -0.09 -17.90 -26.65
CA ALA A 100 0.35 -19.13 -27.29
C ALA A 100 0.52 -20.24 -26.24
N VAL A 101 0.09 -21.45 -26.59
CA VAL A 101 0.37 -22.66 -25.79
C VAL A 101 1.07 -23.65 -26.70
N THR A 102 2.35 -23.91 -26.44
CA THR A 102 3.21 -24.78 -27.26
C THR A 102 3.65 -26.02 -26.48
N GLN A 103 3.73 -27.16 -27.16
CA GLN A 103 4.19 -28.44 -26.60
C GLN A 103 5.64 -28.67 -27.01
N HIS A 104 6.51 -29.03 -26.07
CA HIS A 104 7.92 -29.36 -26.26
C HIS A 104 8.24 -30.67 -25.54
N GLY A 105 8.12 -31.81 -26.25
CA GLY A 105 8.27 -33.13 -25.64
C GLY A 105 7.28 -33.34 -24.49
N GLY A 106 7.79 -33.73 -23.32
CA GLY A 106 7.01 -33.93 -22.09
C GLY A 106 6.68 -32.64 -21.32
N ALA A 107 6.99 -31.47 -21.87
CA ALA A 107 6.70 -30.18 -21.28
C ALA A 107 5.85 -29.32 -22.21
N ALA A 108 5.20 -28.30 -21.66
CA ALA A 108 4.49 -27.30 -22.45
C ALA A 108 4.65 -25.90 -21.85
N VAL A 109 4.55 -24.89 -22.70
CA VAL A 109 4.78 -23.49 -22.37
C VAL A 109 3.54 -22.68 -22.70
N VAL A 110 3.16 -21.80 -21.77
CA VAL A 110 2.20 -20.72 -22.00
C VAL A 110 2.98 -19.43 -22.14
N VAL A 111 2.79 -18.72 -23.25
CA VAL A 111 3.31 -17.38 -23.49
C VAL A 111 2.13 -16.42 -23.64
N ALA A 112 1.89 -15.58 -22.63
CA ALA A 112 0.86 -14.54 -22.65
C ALA A 112 1.50 -13.18 -22.93
N SER A 113 1.52 -12.77 -24.19
CA SER A 113 2.21 -11.60 -24.72
C SER A 113 1.29 -10.38 -24.73
N SER A 114 1.77 -9.24 -24.24
CA SER A 114 1.00 -7.98 -24.16
C SER A 114 -0.43 -8.17 -23.62
N MET A 115 -0.61 -9.12 -22.69
CA MET A 115 -1.90 -9.39 -22.06
C MET A 115 -2.02 -8.61 -20.74
N GLN A 116 -3.17 -8.00 -20.51
CA GLN A 116 -3.51 -7.35 -19.26
C GLN A 116 -4.16 -8.35 -18.30
N ALA A 117 -3.56 -8.49 -17.12
CA ALA A 117 -4.13 -9.31 -16.04
C ALA A 117 -5.18 -8.50 -15.26
N GLY A 118 -6.39 -9.04 -15.13
CA GLY A 118 -7.44 -8.49 -14.29
C GLY A 118 -7.16 -8.65 -12.78
N ALA A 119 -8.05 -8.08 -11.97
CA ALA A 119 -8.00 -8.23 -10.52
C ALA A 119 -8.15 -9.72 -10.12
N PRO A 120 -7.31 -10.24 -9.21
CA PRO A 120 -7.40 -11.64 -8.80
C PRO A 120 -8.65 -11.89 -7.95
N VAL A 121 -9.44 -12.89 -8.33
CA VAL A 121 -10.58 -13.37 -7.56
C VAL A 121 -10.14 -14.54 -6.68
N ARG A 122 -10.20 -14.35 -5.36
CA ARG A 122 -9.83 -15.38 -4.36
C ARG A 122 -11.07 -16.10 -3.85
N VAL A 123 -11.06 -17.43 -3.90
CA VAL A 123 -12.12 -18.31 -3.39
C VAL A 123 -11.55 -19.16 -2.27
N ASP A 124 -12.09 -18.98 -1.08
CA ASP A 124 -11.80 -19.83 0.08
C ASP A 124 -12.46 -21.20 -0.13
N LEU A 125 -11.65 -22.24 -0.30
CA LEU A 125 -12.14 -23.57 -0.63
C LEU A 125 -12.81 -24.24 0.58
N CYS A 126 -12.49 -23.85 1.81
CA CYS A 126 -13.17 -24.35 3.01
C CYS A 126 -14.64 -23.94 3.03
N LYS A 127 -14.96 -22.73 2.53
CA LYS A 127 -16.35 -22.25 2.42
C LYS A 127 -17.15 -22.95 1.32
N GLN A 128 -16.46 -23.66 0.41
CA GLN A 128 -17.06 -24.44 -0.68
C GLN A 128 -17.26 -25.91 -0.33
N LEU A 129 -16.81 -26.37 0.84
CA LEU A 129 -17.03 -27.75 1.26
C LEU A 129 -18.53 -28.01 1.46
N SER A 130 -19.02 -29.15 0.99
CA SER A 130 -20.38 -29.62 1.28
C SER A 130 -20.54 -29.90 2.77
N ASP A 131 -19.50 -30.45 3.40
CA ASP A 131 -19.41 -30.77 4.82
C ASP A 131 -17.95 -30.55 5.30
N PRO A 132 -17.68 -29.85 6.41
CA PRO A 132 -16.32 -29.73 6.95
C PRO A 132 -15.62 -31.07 7.23
N GLN A 133 -16.35 -32.15 7.53
CA GLN A 133 -15.79 -33.48 7.79
C GLN A 133 -15.52 -34.29 6.52
N SER A 134 -16.21 -33.97 5.42
CA SER A 134 -16.01 -34.58 4.10
C SER A 134 -15.58 -33.50 3.11
N PRO A 135 -14.28 -33.37 2.80
CA PRO A 135 -13.73 -32.24 2.06
C PRO A 135 -14.05 -32.25 0.56
N VAL A 136 -15.25 -32.70 0.17
CA VAL A 136 -15.78 -32.61 -1.17
C VAL A 136 -16.28 -31.19 -1.42
N LEU A 137 -15.80 -30.58 -2.51
CA LEU A 137 -16.24 -29.27 -2.94
C LEU A 137 -17.62 -29.34 -3.59
N LEU A 138 -18.49 -28.43 -3.18
CA LEU A 138 -19.65 -28.05 -4.00
C LEU A 138 -19.17 -27.49 -5.34
N PRO A 139 -19.92 -27.70 -6.44
CA PRO A 139 -19.50 -27.24 -7.75
C PRO A 139 -19.27 -25.72 -7.79
N LEU A 140 -18.05 -25.33 -8.16
CA LEU A 140 -17.70 -23.96 -8.44
C LEU A 140 -18.02 -23.64 -9.90
N ARG A 141 -18.90 -22.66 -10.14
CA ARG A 141 -19.30 -22.23 -11.48
C ARG A 141 -18.60 -20.94 -11.85
N ILE A 142 -17.90 -20.94 -12.97
CA ILE A 142 -17.03 -19.85 -13.39
C ILE A 142 -17.31 -19.51 -14.85
N GLY A 143 -17.46 -18.23 -15.17
CA GLY A 143 -17.69 -17.74 -16.53
C GLY A 143 -19.13 -17.84 -17.03
N TYR A 144 -20.10 -18.06 -16.14
CA TYR A 144 -21.51 -18.15 -16.51
C TYR A 144 -22.16 -16.76 -16.59
N PRO A 145 -23.06 -16.51 -17.56
CA PRO A 145 -24.03 -15.43 -17.46
C PRO A 145 -24.97 -15.63 -16.26
N PHE A 146 -25.46 -14.54 -15.66
CA PHE A 146 -26.29 -14.61 -14.45
C PHE A 146 -27.58 -15.44 -14.64
N SER A 147 -28.27 -15.28 -15.77
CA SER A 147 -29.49 -16.04 -16.09
C SER A 147 -29.25 -17.55 -16.14
N GLU A 148 -28.14 -17.99 -16.74
CA GLU A 148 -27.75 -19.40 -16.82
C GLU A 148 -27.35 -19.96 -15.46
N ALA A 149 -26.62 -19.15 -14.66
CA ALA A 149 -26.12 -19.57 -13.36
C ALA A 149 -27.24 -19.92 -12.36
N LEU A 150 -28.39 -19.23 -12.44
CA LEU A 150 -29.55 -19.47 -11.58
C LEU A 150 -30.36 -20.71 -12.00
N VAL A 151 -30.44 -21.03 -13.30
CA VAL A 151 -31.21 -22.18 -13.82
C VAL A 151 -30.48 -23.50 -13.58
N ALA A 152 -29.15 -23.48 -13.49
CA ALA A 152 -28.33 -24.70 -13.35
C ALA A 152 -28.46 -25.43 -11.99
N GLY A 153 -29.42 -25.09 -11.14
CA GLY A 153 -29.72 -25.80 -9.88
C GLY A 153 -29.00 -25.25 -8.64
N ALA A 154 -29.60 -25.51 -7.48
CA ALA A 154 -29.39 -24.84 -6.19
C ALA A 154 -28.12 -25.22 -5.39
N SER A 155 -27.20 -26.01 -5.95
CA SER A 155 -26.07 -26.59 -5.19
C SER A 155 -24.75 -25.81 -5.24
N ALA A 156 -24.64 -24.74 -6.04
CA ALA A 156 -23.42 -23.92 -6.13
C ALA A 156 -23.46 -22.73 -5.15
N ARG A 157 -22.56 -22.71 -4.15
CA ARG A 157 -22.45 -21.59 -3.19
C ARG A 157 -21.80 -20.35 -3.79
N THR A 158 -20.76 -20.54 -4.61
CA THR A 158 -20.06 -19.44 -5.28
C THR A 158 -20.19 -19.57 -6.78
N VAL A 159 -20.67 -18.49 -7.38
CA VAL A 159 -20.80 -18.30 -8.82
C VAL A 159 -19.96 -17.09 -9.20
N LEU A 160 -19.06 -17.28 -10.16
CA LEU A 160 -18.25 -16.21 -10.74
C LEU A 160 -18.75 -15.90 -12.15
N LEU A 161 -19.34 -14.71 -12.31
CA LEU A 161 -20.03 -14.31 -13.52
C LEU A 161 -19.08 -13.77 -14.58
N ALA A 162 -19.37 -14.13 -15.83
CA ALA A 162 -18.89 -13.41 -17.01
C ALA A 162 -19.81 -12.24 -17.34
N ALA A 163 -19.28 -11.23 -18.02
CA ALA A 163 -20.05 -10.08 -18.48
C ALA A 163 -21.07 -10.53 -19.55
N PRO A 164 -22.20 -9.81 -19.68
CA PRO A 164 -23.17 -10.07 -20.75
C PRO A 164 -22.50 -10.06 -22.13
N GLY A 165 -22.77 -11.08 -22.94
CA GLY A 165 -22.19 -11.21 -24.29
C GLY A 165 -20.75 -11.72 -24.35
N SER A 166 -20.13 -12.05 -23.21
CA SER A 166 -18.76 -12.56 -23.16
C SER A 166 -18.59 -13.90 -23.87
N THR A 167 -17.43 -14.08 -24.53
CA THR A 167 -17.01 -15.36 -25.12
C THR A 167 -16.32 -16.29 -24.10
N MET A 168 -16.28 -15.92 -22.83
CA MET A 168 -15.61 -16.68 -21.79
C MET A 168 -16.17 -18.12 -21.74
N PRO A 169 -15.31 -19.16 -21.67
CA PRO A 169 -15.76 -20.52 -21.46
C PRO A 169 -16.51 -20.69 -20.14
N ARG A 170 -17.56 -21.51 -20.15
CA ARG A 170 -18.27 -21.94 -18.94
C ARG A 170 -17.43 -23.04 -18.30
N ILE A 171 -17.09 -22.86 -17.03
CA ILE A 171 -16.16 -23.73 -16.32
C ILE A 171 -16.81 -24.24 -15.04
N GLU A 172 -16.63 -25.52 -14.79
CA GLU A 172 -17.08 -26.15 -13.56
C GLU A 172 -15.92 -26.88 -12.88
N LEU A 173 -15.68 -26.55 -11.61
CA LEU A 173 -14.67 -27.17 -10.77
C LEU A 173 -15.32 -28.01 -9.67
N ARG A 174 -14.91 -29.27 -9.53
CA ARG A 174 -15.41 -30.24 -8.54
C ARG A 174 -14.28 -31.13 -8.02
N GLY A 175 -14.45 -31.76 -6.86
CA GLY A 175 -13.52 -32.79 -6.37
C GLY A 175 -13.26 -32.72 -4.86
N ASP A 176 -12.38 -33.60 -4.37
CA ASP A 176 -11.86 -33.55 -2.99
C ASP A 176 -10.83 -32.42 -2.90
N ALA A 177 -11.05 -31.51 -1.96
CA ALA A 177 -10.21 -30.35 -1.74
C ALA A 177 -8.80 -30.69 -1.27
N ARG A 178 -8.47 -31.94 -0.90
CA ARG A 178 -7.10 -32.38 -0.58
C ARG A 178 -6.32 -32.86 -1.80
N GLY A 179 -7.00 -33.27 -2.87
CA GLY A 179 -6.40 -33.78 -4.10
C GLY A 179 -6.45 -32.79 -5.27
N PRO A 180 -6.06 -33.24 -6.48
CA PRO A 180 -6.30 -32.51 -7.71
C PRO A 180 -7.80 -32.31 -7.97
N LEU A 181 -8.19 -31.11 -8.37
CA LEU A 181 -9.58 -30.77 -8.69
C LEU A 181 -9.89 -31.15 -10.13
N ARG A 182 -11.09 -31.71 -10.37
CA ARG A 182 -11.61 -31.96 -11.72
C ARG A 182 -12.19 -30.68 -12.28
N MET A 183 -11.79 -30.34 -13.50
CA MET A 183 -12.24 -29.18 -14.24
C MET A 183 -12.96 -29.63 -15.51
N GLY A 184 -14.19 -29.17 -15.71
CA GLY A 184 -14.88 -29.23 -17.00
C GLY A 184 -14.98 -27.85 -17.62
N TRP A 185 -14.89 -27.74 -18.94
CA TRP A 185 -15.15 -26.48 -19.65
C TRP A 185 -16.03 -26.67 -20.89
N ASN A 186 -16.73 -25.60 -21.26
CA ASN A 186 -17.49 -25.47 -22.50
C ASN A 186 -17.27 -24.06 -23.10
N ALA A 187 -16.55 -24.02 -24.22
CA ALA A 187 -16.22 -22.81 -24.97
C ALA A 187 -17.23 -22.51 -26.11
N GLY A 188 -18.39 -23.17 -26.11
CA GLY A 188 -19.40 -23.00 -27.17
C GLY A 188 -18.93 -23.57 -28.50
N ALA A 189 -19.00 -22.76 -29.56
CA ALA A 189 -18.50 -23.14 -30.89
C ALA A 189 -16.98 -22.97 -31.04
N ALA A 190 -16.32 -22.24 -30.12
CA ALA A 190 -14.88 -22.02 -30.15
C ALA A 190 -14.12 -23.19 -29.47
N LYS A 191 -12.82 -23.30 -29.75
CA LYS A 191 -11.92 -24.22 -29.02
C LYS A 191 -11.23 -23.47 -27.88
N ALA A 192 -11.01 -24.16 -26.76
CA ALA A 192 -10.13 -23.72 -25.69
C ALA A 192 -8.99 -24.73 -25.48
N ALA A 193 -7.84 -24.24 -25.02
CA ALA A 193 -6.69 -25.03 -24.63
C ALA A 193 -6.55 -25.06 -23.10
N TRP A 194 -6.43 -26.24 -22.51
CA TRP A 194 -6.18 -26.44 -21.09
C TRP A 194 -4.79 -27.04 -20.86
N ILE A 195 -4.08 -26.48 -19.88
CA ILE A 195 -2.77 -26.95 -19.41
C ILE A 195 -2.70 -26.77 -17.89
N SER A 196 -2.15 -27.76 -17.19
CA SER A 196 -1.97 -27.71 -15.73
C SER A 196 -0.79 -28.55 -15.28
N ASP A 197 -0.35 -28.34 -14.04
CA ASP A 197 0.68 -29.15 -13.39
C ASP A 197 0.27 -30.61 -13.18
N ALA A 198 -1.01 -30.87 -12.91
CA ALA A 198 -1.55 -32.22 -12.84
C ALA A 198 -1.68 -32.92 -14.20
N GLY A 199 -1.45 -32.19 -15.31
CA GLY A 199 -1.51 -32.71 -16.68
C GLY A 199 -0.20 -33.29 -17.21
N ASN A 200 0.87 -33.32 -16.42
CA ASN A 200 2.20 -33.82 -16.82
C ASN A 200 2.71 -33.20 -18.14
N GLY A 201 2.51 -31.90 -18.31
CA GLY A 201 2.92 -31.17 -19.50
C GLY A 201 2.06 -31.38 -20.75
N LEU A 202 0.97 -32.16 -20.70
CA LEU A 202 0.07 -32.36 -21.84
C LEU A 202 -0.95 -31.22 -21.98
N VAL A 203 -1.16 -30.76 -23.22
CA VAL A 203 -2.14 -29.71 -23.54
C VAL A 203 -3.38 -30.30 -24.20
N SER A 204 -4.54 -30.13 -23.57
CA SER A 204 -5.84 -30.55 -24.11
C SER A 204 -6.50 -29.42 -24.90
N ARG A 205 -6.96 -29.67 -26.13
CA ARG A 205 -7.65 -28.68 -26.98
C ARG A 205 -9.01 -29.18 -27.43
N ALA A 206 -10.07 -28.58 -26.90
CA ALA A 206 -11.43 -28.97 -27.24
C ALA A 206 -12.43 -27.82 -27.03
N ALA A 207 -13.54 -27.86 -27.76
CA ALA A 207 -14.67 -26.96 -27.51
C ALA A 207 -15.37 -27.30 -26.18
N ARG A 208 -15.48 -28.59 -25.86
CA ARG A 208 -15.86 -29.12 -24.55
C ARG A 208 -14.82 -30.13 -24.12
N GLY A 209 -14.35 -30.03 -22.89
CA GLY A 209 -13.32 -30.93 -22.39
C GLY A 209 -13.30 -31.02 -20.88
N GLN A 210 -12.46 -31.93 -20.40
CA GLN A 210 -12.19 -32.16 -18.99
C GLN A 210 -10.68 -32.22 -18.73
N GLY A 211 -10.27 -31.84 -17.53
CA GLY A 211 -8.89 -31.87 -17.07
C GLY A 211 -8.80 -31.88 -15.55
N THR A 212 -7.58 -31.93 -15.04
CA THR A 212 -7.30 -31.86 -13.59
C THR A 212 -6.49 -30.61 -13.28
N LEU A 213 -6.67 -30.06 -12.09
CA LEU A 213 -5.93 -28.91 -11.56
C LEU A 213 -5.24 -29.33 -10.26
N GLY A 214 -3.91 -29.26 -10.20
CA GLY A 214 -3.14 -29.39 -8.96
C GLY A 214 -3.04 -28.03 -8.27
N GLN A 215 -1.86 -27.42 -8.35
CA GLN A 215 -1.55 -26.09 -7.84
C GLN A 215 -1.68 -24.99 -8.90
N ALA A 216 -1.44 -25.26 -10.18
CA ALA A 216 -1.48 -24.24 -11.22
C ALA A 216 -2.04 -24.75 -12.56
N GLY A 217 -2.75 -23.88 -13.28
CA GLY A 217 -3.22 -24.19 -14.63
C GLY A 217 -3.69 -22.96 -15.40
N TRP A 218 -3.85 -23.13 -16.71
CA TRP A 218 -4.33 -22.11 -17.64
C TRP A 218 -5.41 -22.69 -18.54
N LEU A 219 -6.53 -22.00 -18.65
CA LEU A 219 -7.48 -22.18 -19.74
C LEU A 219 -7.37 -21.00 -20.71
N VAL A 220 -7.02 -21.27 -21.96
CA VAL A 220 -6.77 -20.27 -22.99
C VAL A 220 -7.81 -20.41 -24.10
N TRP A 221 -8.39 -19.29 -24.55
CA TRP A 221 -9.28 -19.21 -25.71
C TRP A 221 -8.87 -18.01 -26.59
N LYS A 222 -9.52 -17.84 -27.74
CA LYS A 222 -9.14 -16.82 -28.75
C LYS A 222 -8.97 -15.41 -28.18
N GLU A 223 -9.84 -15.01 -27.26
CA GLU A 223 -9.95 -13.63 -26.77
C GLU A 223 -9.37 -13.44 -25.36
N GLY A 224 -8.73 -14.46 -24.78
CA GLY A 224 -8.16 -14.34 -23.45
C GLY A 224 -7.79 -15.66 -22.79
N ALA A 225 -7.45 -15.58 -21.51
CA ALA A 225 -7.23 -16.77 -20.69
C ALA A 225 -7.67 -16.57 -19.25
N LEU A 226 -7.80 -17.68 -18.54
CA LEU A 226 -8.00 -17.74 -17.12
C LEU A 226 -6.88 -18.56 -16.49
N ARG A 227 -6.09 -17.90 -15.63
CA ARG A 227 -5.06 -18.54 -14.82
C ARG A 227 -5.67 -18.99 -13.48
N PHE A 228 -5.34 -20.22 -13.09
CA PHE A 228 -5.71 -20.86 -11.84
C PHE A 228 -4.46 -21.01 -10.98
N THR A 229 -4.56 -20.65 -9.71
CA THR A 229 -3.49 -20.89 -8.73
C THR A 229 -4.12 -21.29 -7.41
N ARG A 230 -3.83 -22.51 -6.97
CA ARG A 230 -4.18 -23.00 -5.65
C ARG A 230 -3.00 -22.76 -4.71
N ARG A 231 -3.27 -22.33 -3.48
CA ARG A 231 -2.23 -22.07 -2.48
C ARG A 231 -2.74 -22.38 -1.08
N SER A 232 -1.82 -22.71 -0.18
CA SER A 232 -2.14 -22.84 1.24
C SER A 232 -2.61 -21.50 1.80
N SER A 233 -3.49 -21.56 2.80
CA SER A 233 -4.02 -20.38 3.48
C SER A 233 -4.21 -20.70 4.96
N ASN A 234 -3.76 -19.80 5.85
CA ASN A 234 -3.97 -19.96 7.29
C ASN A 234 -5.46 -19.95 7.66
N ALA A 235 -6.29 -19.26 6.86
CA ALA A 235 -7.74 -19.23 7.06
C ALA A 235 -8.42 -20.55 6.66
N CYS A 236 -7.75 -21.36 5.82
CA CYS A 236 -8.26 -22.64 5.35
C CYS A 236 -7.11 -23.66 5.28
N PRO A 237 -6.61 -24.17 6.42
CA PRO A 237 -5.45 -25.06 6.43
C PRO A 237 -5.69 -26.38 5.68
N GLN A 238 -6.93 -26.89 5.70
CA GLN A 238 -7.25 -28.20 5.09
C GLN A 238 -7.37 -28.19 3.56
N ALA A 239 -7.72 -27.06 2.93
CA ALA A 239 -8.02 -27.00 1.50
C ALA A 239 -7.31 -25.85 0.76
N GLY A 240 -6.91 -24.82 1.48
CA GLY A 240 -6.29 -23.61 0.93
C GLY A 240 -7.30 -22.68 0.25
N GLU A 241 -6.79 -21.84 -0.63
CA GLU A 241 -7.59 -20.95 -1.47
C GLU A 241 -7.28 -21.14 -2.95
N LEU A 242 -8.28 -20.88 -3.79
CA LEU A 242 -8.15 -20.82 -5.24
C LEU A 242 -8.12 -19.35 -5.69
N VAL A 243 -7.07 -18.95 -6.38
CA VAL A 243 -6.89 -17.64 -6.99
C VAL A 243 -7.10 -17.77 -8.49
N LEU A 244 -8.03 -16.97 -9.01
CA LEU A 244 -8.39 -16.91 -10.42
C LEU A 244 -8.01 -15.54 -10.97
N GLN A 245 -7.33 -15.51 -12.11
CA GLN A 245 -6.94 -14.27 -12.75
C GLN A 245 -7.20 -14.33 -14.26
N ARG A 246 -8.09 -13.47 -14.75
CA ARG A 246 -8.39 -13.34 -16.17
C ARG A 246 -7.30 -12.53 -16.85
N TYR A 247 -6.93 -12.93 -18.06
CA TYR A 247 -6.04 -12.20 -18.95
C TYR A 247 -6.83 -11.82 -20.21
N ALA A 248 -6.78 -10.54 -20.59
CA ALA A 248 -7.40 -9.99 -21.78
C ALA A 248 -6.36 -9.21 -22.61
N PRO A 249 -6.57 -9.00 -23.93
CA PRO A 249 -5.65 -8.23 -24.75
C PRO A 249 -5.38 -6.85 -24.15
N GLY A 250 -4.10 -6.51 -23.96
CA GLY A 250 -3.65 -5.18 -23.51
C GLY A 250 -3.17 -4.34 -24.69
N VAL A 251 -2.74 -3.11 -24.41
CA VAL A 251 -2.32 -2.17 -25.46
C VAL A 251 -0.82 -2.27 -25.75
N GLU A 252 0.02 -2.56 -24.74
CA GLU A 252 1.47 -2.80 -24.86
C GLU A 252 2.02 -3.39 -23.53
N GLY A 253 2.98 -4.32 -23.57
CA GLY A 253 3.61 -4.83 -22.33
C GLY A 253 4.56 -6.02 -22.47
N THR A 254 5.23 -6.37 -21.37
CA THR A 254 6.04 -7.61 -21.24
C THR A 254 5.17 -8.86 -21.37
N GLY A 255 5.66 -9.93 -21.98
CA GLY A 255 5.01 -11.23 -21.97
C GLY A 255 5.24 -12.00 -20.66
N LEU A 256 4.22 -12.76 -20.24
CA LEU A 256 4.32 -13.71 -19.13
C LEU A 256 4.54 -15.13 -19.70
N VAL A 257 5.63 -15.77 -19.30
CA VAL A 257 6.01 -17.12 -19.73
C VAL A 257 5.92 -18.08 -18.55
N GLN A 258 5.20 -19.19 -18.70
CA GLN A 258 5.12 -20.23 -17.68
C GLN A 258 5.22 -21.63 -18.31
N ALA A 259 6.10 -22.47 -17.76
CA ALA A 259 6.29 -23.84 -18.20
C ALA A 259 5.61 -24.85 -17.26
N PHE A 260 5.12 -25.94 -17.83
CA PHE A 260 4.49 -27.08 -17.15
C PHE A 260 5.16 -28.37 -17.59
N GLY A 261 5.47 -29.26 -16.65
CA GLY A 261 6.18 -30.52 -16.87
C GLY A 261 5.70 -31.61 -15.90
N ALA A 262 6.53 -32.62 -15.65
CA ALA A 262 6.22 -33.81 -14.84
C ALA A 262 5.62 -33.48 -13.45
N GLY A 263 4.30 -33.36 -13.36
CA GLY A 263 3.55 -33.09 -12.13
C GLY A 263 3.69 -31.67 -11.57
N ALA A 264 4.32 -30.72 -12.26
CA ALA A 264 4.68 -29.43 -11.70
C ALA A 264 4.57 -28.27 -12.70
N ALA A 265 4.49 -27.04 -12.16
CA ALA A 265 4.62 -25.80 -12.91
C ALA A 265 5.80 -25.00 -12.39
N LEU A 266 6.64 -24.48 -13.30
CA LEU A 266 7.71 -23.57 -12.92
C LEU A 266 7.14 -22.17 -12.61
N PRO A 267 7.87 -21.34 -11.83
CA PRO A 267 7.51 -19.94 -11.64
C PRO A 267 7.35 -19.22 -12.97
N ALA A 268 6.34 -18.35 -13.07
CA ALA A 268 6.13 -17.57 -14.28
C ALA A 268 7.17 -16.44 -14.38
N LEU A 269 7.73 -16.25 -15.57
CA LEU A 269 8.73 -15.22 -15.89
C LEU A 269 8.10 -14.08 -16.67
N ARG A 270 8.58 -12.85 -16.45
CA ARG A 270 8.23 -11.69 -17.28
C ARG A 270 9.38 -11.40 -18.23
N LEU A 271 9.11 -11.44 -19.53
CA LEU A 271 10.08 -11.18 -20.58
C LEU A 271 9.59 -10.04 -21.46
N ALA A 272 10.50 -9.23 -21.99
CA ALA A 272 10.13 -8.26 -23.03
C ALA A 272 9.72 -9.01 -24.32
N PRO A 273 9.11 -8.33 -25.29
CA PRO A 273 8.95 -8.89 -26.63
C PRO A 273 10.32 -9.26 -27.23
N GLY A 274 10.44 -10.45 -27.81
CA GLY A 274 11.70 -10.96 -28.36
C GLY A 274 11.74 -12.47 -28.52
N GLU A 275 12.88 -12.98 -28.98
CA GLU A 275 13.19 -14.41 -29.04
C GLU A 275 14.26 -14.75 -28.02
N TYR A 276 14.03 -15.82 -27.27
CA TYR A 276 14.82 -16.20 -26.10
C TYR A 276 15.20 -17.67 -26.18
N VAL A 277 16.48 -17.99 -26.03
CA VAL A 277 16.94 -19.38 -25.99
C VAL A 277 17.17 -19.78 -24.53
N VAL A 278 16.47 -20.83 -24.08
CA VAL A 278 16.71 -21.39 -22.76
C VAL A 278 18.07 -22.08 -22.76
N PRO A 279 18.97 -21.77 -21.80
CA PRO A 279 20.30 -22.37 -21.75
C PRO A 279 20.25 -23.91 -21.77
N ALA A 280 21.09 -24.55 -22.59
CA ALA A 280 21.17 -26.01 -22.63
C ALA A 280 21.80 -26.59 -21.35
N ALA A 281 22.72 -25.85 -20.73
CA ALA A 281 23.37 -26.18 -19.47
C ALA A 281 23.08 -25.10 -18.41
N ALA A 282 23.15 -25.48 -17.14
CA ALA A 282 23.05 -24.53 -16.04
C ALA A 282 24.18 -23.47 -16.13
N PRO A 283 23.90 -22.19 -15.88
CA PRO A 283 24.93 -21.15 -15.87
C PRO A 283 25.99 -21.45 -14.80
N ARG A 284 27.26 -21.18 -15.11
CA ARG A 284 28.35 -21.26 -14.13
C ARG A 284 28.09 -20.24 -13.02
N GLY A 285 28.18 -20.65 -11.76
CA GLY A 285 28.05 -19.75 -10.61
C GLY A 285 29.09 -18.63 -10.66
N LEU A 286 28.70 -17.42 -10.22
CA LEU A 286 29.63 -16.31 -10.00
C LEU A 286 30.71 -16.73 -8.99
N GLU A 287 31.91 -16.14 -9.09
CA GLU A 287 33.06 -16.47 -8.25
C GLU A 287 32.72 -16.45 -6.74
N ASP A 288 31.92 -15.48 -6.30
CA ASP A 288 31.43 -15.34 -4.92
C ASP A 288 30.46 -16.47 -4.52
N ALA A 289 29.59 -16.90 -5.45
CA ALA A 289 28.63 -17.98 -5.23
C ALA A 289 29.36 -19.31 -5.04
N LEU A 290 30.34 -19.60 -5.90
CA LEU A 290 31.19 -20.79 -5.80
C LEU A 290 32.05 -20.77 -4.53
N LEU A 291 32.58 -19.61 -4.14
CA LEU A 291 33.29 -19.45 -2.87
C LEU A 291 32.37 -19.75 -1.68
N PHE A 292 31.16 -19.19 -1.68
CA PHE A 292 30.17 -19.43 -0.64
C PHE A 292 29.81 -20.92 -0.50
N GLU A 293 29.50 -21.58 -1.61
CA GLU A 293 29.17 -23.02 -1.64
C GLU A 293 30.31 -23.86 -1.07
N ARG A 294 31.56 -23.62 -1.50
CA ARG A 294 32.75 -24.34 -0.99
C ARG A 294 32.99 -24.09 0.50
N LEU A 295 32.79 -22.86 0.97
CA LEU A 295 32.91 -22.53 2.39
C LEU A 295 31.85 -23.24 3.23
N GLN A 296 30.62 -23.36 2.72
CA GLN A 296 29.53 -24.07 3.37
C GLN A 296 29.73 -25.58 3.39
N GLU A 297 30.17 -26.18 2.28
CA GLU A 297 30.52 -27.61 2.17
C GLU A 297 31.60 -28.02 3.18
N ARG A 298 32.59 -27.14 3.40
CA ARG A 298 33.67 -27.36 4.37
C ARG A 298 33.31 -26.98 5.80
N GLY A 299 32.08 -26.50 6.05
CA GLY A 299 31.61 -26.09 7.37
C GLY A 299 32.23 -24.79 7.91
N LEU A 300 32.96 -24.04 7.07
CA LEU A 300 33.55 -22.73 7.42
C LEU A 300 32.52 -21.60 7.46
N ILE A 301 31.37 -21.82 6.82
CA ILE A 301 30.14 -21.07 6.99
C ILE A 301 29.04 -22.07 7.35
N ARG A 302 28.25 -21.79 8.38
CA ARG A 302 27.14 -22.67 8.77
C ARG A 302 25.97 -21.90 9.35
N LEU A 303 24.79 -22.50 9.28
CA LEU A 303 23.58 -22.00 9.94
C LEU A 303 23.53 -22.57 11.36
N ALA A 304 23.52 -21.71 12.37
CA ALA A 304 23.33 -22.11 13.76
C ALA A 304 21.85 -22.44 14.08
N PRO A 305 21.56 -23.14 15.19
CA PRO A 305 20.19 -23.47 15.59
C PRO A 305 19.28 -22.25 15.82
N ASP A 306 19.88 -21.09 16.12
CA ASP A 306 19.18 -19.81 16.27
C ASP A 306 18.90 -19.10 14.92
N GLY A 307 19.24 -19.74 13.80
CA GLY A 307 19.00 -19.25 12.45
C GLY A 307 19.98 -18.16 11.98
N LEU A 308 21.03 -17.86 12.75
CA LEU A 308 22.11 -16.98 12.32
C LEU A 308 23.20 -17.76 11.57
N VAL A 309 23.90 -17.05 10.70
CA VAL A 309 25.09 -17.56 10.03
C VAL A 309 26.29 -17.39 10.94
N GLU A 310 27.00 -18.47 11.20
CA GLU A 310 28.32 -18.45 11.84
C GLU A 310 29.42 -18.52 10.77
N VAL A 311 30.48 -17.76 11.00
CA VAL A 311 31.65 -17.68 10.12
C VAL A 311 32.87 -18.13 10.90
N ALA A 312 33.68 -19.00 10.29
CA ALA A 312 34.92 -19.50 10.88
C ALA A 312 35.81 -18.31 11.29
N PRO A 313 36.31 -18.26 12.55
CA PRO A 313 37.18 -17.17 13.00
C PRO A 313 38.43 -17.04 12.12
N ARG A 314 38.90 -15.80 11.96
CA ARG A 314 40.11 -15.49 11.17
C ARG A 314 41.34 -16.27 11.65
N ASP A 315 41.42 -16.51 12.95
CA ASP A 315 42.50 -17.19 13.65
C ASP A 315 42.24 -18.68 13.90
N LEU A 316 41.19 -19.28 13.31
CA LEU A 316 40.83 -20.69 13.51
C LEU A 316 42.00 -21.65 13.25
N ALA A 317 42.81 -21.37 12.23
CA ALA A 317 43.99 -22.18 11.91
C ALA A 317 45.05 -22.14 13.03
N ALA A 318 45.29 -20.97 13.61
CA ALA A 318 46.23 -20.79 14.72
C ALA A 318 45.68 -21.42 16.01
N TRP A 319 44.37 -21.28 16.24
CA TRP A 319 43.67 -21.87 17.38
C TRP A 319 43.70 -23.40 17.36
N LEU A 320 43.46 -24.03 16.21
CA LEU A 320 43.54 -25.49 16.04
C LEU A 320 44.98 -26.04 16.19
N ALA A 321 46.00 -25.22 15.92
CA ALA A 321 47.40 -25.58 16.09
C ALA A 321 47.92 -25.40 17.53
N ALA A 322 47.24 -24.60 18.36
CA ALA A 322 47.62 -24.37 19.74
C ALA A 322 47.39 -25.62 20.62
N ALA A 323 48.19 -25.80 21.67
CA ALA A 323 47.99 -26.86 22.66
C ALA A 323 46.62 -26.69 23.37
N PRO A 324 45.90 -27.77 23.71
CA PRO A 324 44.57 -27.69 24.32
C PRO A 324 44.49 -26.78 25.57
N GLU A 325 45.56 -26.74 26.35
CA GLU A 325 45.70 -25.95 27.59
C GLU A 325 45.78 -24.43 27.34
N GLY A 326 46.16 -24.00 26.13
CA GLY A 326 46.31 -22.59 25.75
C GLY A 326 45.19 -22.04 24.86
N ARG A 327 44.14 -22.84 24.59
CA ARG A 327 43.04 -22.44 23.71
C ARG A 327 42.00 -21.63 24.48
N ALA A 328 41.66 -20.45 23.97
CA ALA A 328 40.44 -19.77 24.39
C ALA A 328 39.21 -20.64 24.03
N PRO A 329 38.13 -20.67 24.83
CA PRO A 329 36.94 -21.44 24.51
C PRO A 329 36.33 -21.00 23.17
N LEU A 330 36.23 -21.91 22.21
CA LEU A 330 35.71 -21.62 20.87
C LEU A 330 34.69 -22.69 20.45
N ARG A 331 33.53 -22.66 21.14
CA ARG A 331 32.49 -23.69 21.06
C ARG A 331 31.99 -23.92 19.64
N GLY A 332 31.95 -25.19 19.26
CA GLY A 332 31.40 -25.68 18.01
C GLY A 332 32.41 -25.74 16.86
N TRP A 333 33.63 -25.21 16.98
CA TRP A 333 34.63 -25.28 15.91
C TRP A 333 35.75 -26.28 16.18
N GLU A 334 35.72 -26.96 17.33
CA GLU A 334 36.76 -27.89 17.76
C GLU A 334 36.83 -29.14 16.87
N GLY A 335 35.71 -29.52 16.25
CA GLY A 335 35.59 -30.66 15.35
C GLY A 335 35.84 -30.35 13.86
N ILE A 336 36.19 -29.12 13.49
CA ILE A 336 36.44 -28.78 12.08
C ILE A 336 37.82 -29.29 11.67
N ARG A 337 37.86 -30.14 10.65
CA ARG A 337 39.10 -30.57 10.00
C ARG A 337 39.55 -29.52 8.97
N LEU A 338 40.55 -28.73 9.34
CA LEU A 338 41.13 -27.71 8.45
C LEU A 338 42.36 -28.25 7.71
N ASP A 339 42.15 -28.83 6.53
CA ASP A 339 43.23 -29.29 5.64
C ASP A 339 43.84 -28.13 4.83
N GLU A 340 44.70 -28.42 3.84
CA GLU A 340 45.33 -27.38 3.02
C GLU A 340 44.31 -26.55 2.22
N ASP A 341 43.29 -27.19 1.66
CA ASP A 341 42.22 -26.51 0.93
C ASP A 341 41.35 -25.65 1.85
N GLY A 342 41.02 -26.15 3.04
CA GLY A 342 40.32 -25.38 4.07
C GLY A 342 41.09 -24.12 4.48
N ARG A 343 42.43 -24.21 4.60
CA ARG A 343 43.30 -23.05 4.85
C ARG A 343 43.29 -22.04 3.70
N LYS A 344 43.32 -22.49 2.44
CA LYS A 344 43.21 -21.63 1.26
C LYS A 344 41.85 -20.92 1.20
N LEU A 345 40.77 -21.61 1.55
CA LEU A 345 39.43 -21.03 1.63
C LEU A 345 39.31 -20.01 2.76
N LEU A 346 39.91 -20.27 3.93
CA LEU A 346 39.93 -19.31 5.05
C LEU A 346 40.74 -18.05 4.71
N ASP A 347 41.89 -18.22 4.03
CA ASP A 347 42.70 -17.10 3.53
C ASP A 347 41.89 -16.26 2.53
N ARG A 348 41.27 -16.92 1.55
CA ARG A 348 40.40 -16.28 0.55
C ARG A 348 39.23 -15.56 1.21
N LEU A 349 38.58 -16.19 2.18
CA LEU A 349 37.46 -15.61 2.91
C LEU A 349 37.86 -14.30 3.58
N TYR A 350 39.07 -14.15 4.15
CA TYR A 350 39.45 -12.96 4.93
C TYR A 350 40.29 -11.92 4.17
N TYR A 351 41.10 -12.34 3.20
CA TYR A 351 42.12 -11.49 2.57
C TYR A 351 41.86 -11.19 1.09
N ARG A 352 40.75 -11.68 0.51
CA ARG A 352 40.35 -11.40 -0.88
C ARG A 352 39.02 -10.64 -0.95
N ALA A 353 38.77 -10.03 -2.11
CA ALA A 353 37.63 -9.12 -2.33
C ALA A 353 36.30 -9.87 -2.39
N ASP A 354 36.24 -11.01 -3.06
CA ASP A 354 35.12 -11.95 -3.07
C ASP A 354 34.79 -12.46 -1.65
N GLY A 355 35.81 -12.81 -0.87
CA GLY A 355 35.67 -13.13 0.55
C GLY A 355 35.09 -11.98 1.37
N ALA A 356 35.55 -10.74 1.15
CA ALA A 356 34.98 -9.56 1.79
C ALA A 356 33.51 -9.33 1.41
N PHE A 357 33.15 -9.55 0.14
CA PHE A 357 31.78 -9.46 -0.32
C PHE A 357 30.89 -10.54 0.31
N VAL A 358 31.33 -11.79 0.36
CA VAL A 358 30.63 -12.88 1.06
C VAL A 358 30.38 -12.51 2.52
N ARG A 359 31.42 -12.08 3.27
CA ARG A 359 31.26 -11.67 4.68
C ARG A 359 30.24 -10.54 4.84
N GLU A 360 30.22 -9.56 3.93
CA GLU A 360 29.24 -8.49 3.96
C GLU A 360 27.81 -9.00 3.74
N GLN A 361 27.60 -9.96 2.82
CA GLN A 361 26.28 -10.58 2.63
C GLN A 361 25.82 -11.36 3.88
N LEU A 362 26.73 -12.09 4.54
CA LEU A 362 26.43 -12.80 5.80
C LEU A 362 26.09 -11.82 6.93
N ARG A 363 26.83 -10.71 7.04
CA ARG A 363 26.58 -9.65 8.03
C ARG A 363 25.21 -9.01 7.82
N VAL A 364 24.87 -8.66 6.58
CA VAL A 364 23.53 -8.15 6.22
C VAL A 364 22.46 -9.15 6.61
N TYR A 365 22.61 -10.43 6.24
CA TYR A 365 21.67 -11.50 6.61
C TYR A 365 21.46 -11.60 8.13
N ASN A 366 22.52 -11.65 8.93
CA ASN A 366 22.42 -11.75 10.39
C ASN A 366 21.79 -10.51 11.02
N SER A 367 22.19 -9.31 10.58
CA SER A 367 21.72 -8.04 11.12
C SER A 367 20.23 -7.79 10.88
N GLU A 368 19.63 -8.54 9.96
CA GLU A 368 18.21 -8.48 9.64
C GLU A 368 17.38 -9.59 10.27
N ARG A 369 18.02 -10.64 10.80
CA ARG A 369 17.36 -11.69 11.59
C ARG A 369 17.42 -11.42 13.07
N ARG A 370 18.41 -10.67 13.56
CA ARG A 370 18.52 -10.30 14.97
C ARG A 370 18.61 -8.79 15.13
N LEU A 371 17.67 -8.22 15.89
CA LEU A 371 17.56 -6.79 16.10
C LEU A 371 17.71 -6.43 17.59
N LEU A 372 18.64 -5.53 17.86
CA LEU A 372 18.66 -4.72 19.06
C LEU A 372 18.87 -3.27 18.65
N ALA A 373 17.88 -2.42 18.94
CA ALA A 373 17.92 -1.02 18.56
C ALA A 373 17.30 -0.14 19.63
N TRP A 374 17.78 1.09 19.77
CA TRP A 374 17.28 2.04 20.74
C TRP A 374 17.34 3.46 20.20
N ARG A 375 16.53 4.33 20.80
CA ARG A 375 16.58 5.78 20.61
C ARG A 375 16.13 6.49 21.87
N VAL A 376 16.50 7.76 21.98
CA VAL A 376 16.27 8.61 23.15
C VAL A 376 15.41 9.82 22.78
N ARG A 377 14.93 10.55 23.79
CA ARG A 377 14.29 11.85 23.57
C ARG A 377 15.27 12.86 22.97
N PRO A 378 14.81 13.76 22.07
CA PRO A 378 15.63 14.87 21.59
C PRO A 378 16.21 15.68 22.76
N GLY A 379 17.46 16.12 22.65
CA GLY A 379 18.17 16.87 23.69
C GLY A 379 18.96 16.02 24.70
N HIS A 380 18.76 14.70 24.73
CA HIS A 380 19.58 13.78 25.53
C HIS A 380 20.73 13.20 24.68
N HIS A 381 21.89 13.87 24.66
CA HIS A 381 23.04 13.52 23.81
C HIS A 381 24.00 12.48 24.40
N ALA A 382 23.60 11.76 25.45
CA ALA A 382 24.48 10.83 26.13
C ALA A 382 24.89 9.66 25.22
N GLN A 383 26.20 9.37 25.16
CA GLN A 383 26.75 8.34 24.28
C GLN A 383 26.54 6.94 24.87
N TRP A 384 25.68 6.17 24.24
CA TRP A 384 25.46 4.76 24.57
C TRP A 384 26.56 3.86 23.99
N GLN A 385 27.16 3.04 24.85
CA GLN A 385 28.10 1.98 24.45
C GLN A 385 27.35 0.65 24.38
N ALA A 386 27.54 -0.11 23.31
CA ALA A 386 26.90 -1.41 23.10
C ALA A 386 27.96 -2.52 23.10
N SER A 387 27.71 -3.62 23.80
CA SER A 387 28.57 -4.80 23.76
C SER A 387 27.76 -6.10 23.63
N VAL A 388 28.34 -7.11 22.99
CA VAL A 388 27.77 -8.46 22.85
C VAL A 388 28.80 -9.46 23.34
N GLY A 389 28.44 -10.30 24.31
CA GLY A 389 29.40 -11.21 24.96
C GLY A 389 30.59 -10.48 25.60
N GLY A 390 30.39 -9.24 26.09
CA GLY A 390 31.44 -8.40 26.68
C GLY A 390 32.34 -7.66 25.67
N VAL A 391 32.14 -7.86 24.37
CA VAL A 391 32.93 -7.20 23.31
C VAL A 391 32.17 -6.00 22.76
N PRO A 392 32.77 -4.79 22.70
CA PRO A 392 32.15 -3.63 22.08
C PRO A 392 31.81 -3.89 20.61
N VAL A 393 30.59 -3.52 20.21
CA VAL A 393 30.09 -3.71 18.83
C VAL A 393 29.83 -2.38 18.14
N ALA A 394 30.06 -2.36 16.83
CA ALA A 394 29.72 -1.22 15.99
C ALA A 394 28.20 -0.96 16.01
N GLN A 395 27.84 0.32 15.87
CA GLN A 395 26.46 0.77 15.84
C GLN A 395 26.14 1.38 14.47
N LEU A 396 24.94 1.15 13.97
CA LEU A 396 24.41 1.78 12.76
C LEU A 396 23.23 2.68 13.10
N ASP A 397 23.09 3.73 12.30
CA ASP A 397 21.91 4.58 12.33
C ASP A 397 20.79 3.94 11.50
N ALA A 398 19.55 4.11 11.95
CA ALA A 398 18.32 3.54 11.37
C ALA A 398 18.06 2.04 11.62
N LEU A 399 16.79 1.68 11.56
CA LEU A 399 16.31 0.30 11.61
C LEU A 399 16.39 -0.36 10.23
N PRO A 400 16.55 -1.69 10.14
CA PRO A 400 16.29 -2.42 8.91
C PRO A 400 14.86 -2.19 8.42
N VAL A 401 14.63 -2.16 7.10
CA VAL A 401 13.30 -1.92 6.50
C VAL A 401 12.25 -2.89 7.05
N ALA A 402 12.59 -4.17 7.22
CA ALA A 402 11.69 -5.18 7.78
C ALA A 402 11.20 -4.84 9.19
N ALA A 403 12.05 -4.22 10.02
CA ALA A 403 11.75 -3.84 11.39
C ALA A 403 10.75 -2.67 11.48
N MET A 404 10.54 -1.92 10.40
CA MET A 404 9.48 -0.89 10.35
C MET A 404 8.09 -1.49 10.59
N ARG A 405 7.89 -2.79 10.30
CA ARG A 405 6.62 -3.50 10.51
C ARG A 405 6.28 -3.74 11.99
N LEU A 406 7.21 -3.47 12.91
CA LEU A 406 6.98 -3.46 14.36
C LEU A 406 6.06 -2.31 14.80
N PHE A 407 5.85 -1.33 13.93
CA PHE A 407 5.02 -0.17 14.22
C PHE A 407 3.79 -0.15 13.32
N ALA A 408 2.62 0.14 13.91
CA ALA A 408 1.43 0.50 13.14
C ALA A 408 1.52 1.92 12.57
N ARG A 409 2.25 2.80 13.28
CA ARG A 409 2.58 4.17 12.90
C ARG A 409 3.98 4.52 13.39
N LEU A 410 4.71 5.34 12.63
CA LEU A 410 6.04 5.79 13.06
C LEU A 410 5.95 6.50 14.41
N PRO A 411 6.69 6.07 15.45
CA PRO A 411 6.61 6.74 16.73
C PRO A 411 7.32 8.10 16.66
N GLU A 412 6.72 9.12 17.25
CA GLU A 412 7.12 10.53 17.15
C GLU A 412 7.77 11.07 18.42
N GLY A 413 8.50 12.18 18.30
CA GLY A 413 9.15 12.84 19.44
C GLY A 413 10.37 12.09 19.97
N TRP A 414 11.11 11.42 19.09
CA TRP A 414 12.33 10.67 19.38
C TRP A 414 13.45 11.06 18.41
N ALA A 415 14.70 10.95 18.87
CA ALA A 415 15.89 11.05 18.03
C ALA A 415 15.99 9.87 17.03
N PRO A 416 16.89 9.91 16.03
CA PRO A 416 17.12 8.78 15.14
C PRO A 416 17.48 7.48 15.88
N TRP A 417 17.12 6.34 15.29
CA TRP A 417 17.46 5.02 15.82
C TRP A 417 18.96 4.72 15.75
N ARG A 418 19.47 4.06 16.79
CA ARG A 418 20.77 3.36 16.79
C ARG A 418 20.53 1.87 16.94
N ARG A 419 21.36 1.03 16.31
CA ARG A 419 21.26 -0.43 16.43
C ARG A 419 22.61 -1.10 16.43
N VAL A 420 22.67 -2.33 16.95
CA VAL A 420 23.82 -3.22 16.79
C VAL A 420 24.03 -3.57 15.30
N ALA A 421 25.25 -3.40 14.80
CA ALA A 421 25.59 -3.54 13.37
C ALA A 421 25.93 -4.97 12.94
N ALA A 422 26.49 -5.76 13.85
CA ALA A 422 27.09 -7.06 13.62
C ALA A 422 26.83 -7.99 14.82
N TRP A 423 26.54 -9.25 14.52
CA TRP A 423 26.32 -10.33 15.49
C TRP A 423 27.41 -11.41 15.34
N ASP A 424 28.54 -10.98 14.81
CA ASP A 424 29.57 -11.79 14.19
C ASP A 424 30.38 -12.45 15.30
N ASN A 425 29.92 -13.63 15.74
CA ASN A 425 30.67 -14.69 16.44
C ASN A 425 29.75 -15.78 17.04
N GLY A 426 28.44 -15.82 16.70
CA GLY A 426 27.55 -16.88 17.20
C GLY A 426 27.59 -17.03 18.72
N GLY A 427 27.95 -15.94 19.43
CA GLY A 427 28.27 -15.99 20.84
C GLY A 427 27.05 -16.51 21.59
N ALA A 428 27.24 -17.54 22.39
CA ALA A 428 26.25 -18.19 23.24
C ALA A 428 25.48 -17.25 24.21
N GLY A 429 25.71 -15.93 24.16
CA GLY A 429 24.91 -14.93 24.82
C GLY A 429 23.70 -14.55 23.97
N GLY A 430 22.52 -15.03 24.35
CA GLY A 430 21.24 -14.48 23.89
C GLY A 430 20.96 -13.05 24.39
N THR A 431 21.98 -12.33 24.88
CA THR A 431 21.87 -11.00 25.48
C THR A 431 23.00 -10.07 25.02
N ALA A 432 22.74 -8.77 25.08
CA ALA A 432 23.68 -7.70 24.82
C ALA A 432 23.59 -6.65 25.93
N GLU A 433 24.64 -5.86 26.13
CA GLU A 433 24.66 -4.81 27.13
C GLU A 433 24.64 -3.43 26.49
N LEU A 434 23.81 -2.54 27.04
CA LEU A 434 23.86 -1.10 26.77
C LEU A 434 24.29 -0.36 28.03
N ALA A 435 25.38 0.40 27.92
CA ALA A 435 25.91 1.18 29.02
C ALA A 435 25.86 2.69 28.73
N LEU A 436 25.56 3.46 29.77
CA LEU A 436 25.47 4.91 29.73
C LEU A 436 26.12 5.52 30.97
N ASP A 437 27.02 6.46 30.75
CA ASP A 437 27.52 7.35 31.80
C ASP A 437 26.57 8.55 31.88
N ALA A 438 25.58 8.50 32.78
CA ALA A 438 24.56 9.54 32.92
C ALA A 438 24.29 9.92 34.38
N ALA A 439 24.20 11.22 34.62
CA ALA A 439 23.93 11.80 35.93
C ALA A 439 22.45 12.16 36.18
N GLY A 440 21.55 11.89 35.21
CA GLY A 440 20.14 12.27 35.29
C GLY A 440 19.18 11.28 34.61
N PRO A 441 17.86 11.47 34.76
CA PRO A 441 16.86 10.58 34.17
C PRO A 441 16.95 10.49 32.64
N VAL A 442 16.71 9.30 32.10
CA VAL A 442 16.72 9.03 30.66
C VAL A 442 15.51 8.18 30.26
N GLU A 443 14.87 8.55 29.15
CA GLU A 443 13.79 7.76 28.53
C GLU A 443 14.28 7.18 27.20
N LEU A 444 14.06 5.89 27.00
CA LEU A 444 14.44 5.13 25.81
C LEU A 444 13.19 4.54 25.15
N LEU A 445 13.21 4.47 23.83
CA LEU A 445 12.41 3.52 23.07
C LEU A 445 13.35 2.42 22.56
N LEU A 446 13.13 1.20 23.03
CA LEU A 446 13.97 0.02 22.80
C LEU A 446 13.22 -0.99 21.93
N ALA A 447 13.81 -1.44 20.83
CA ALA A 447 13.41 -2.66 20.12
C ALA A 447 14.30 -3.80 20.60
N GLY A 448 13.73 -4.66 21.44
CA GLY A 448 14.43 -5.60 22.32
C GLY A 448 13.75 -5.65 23.70
N ARG A 449 14.15 -6.59 24.55
CA ARG A 449 13.58 -6.75 25.90
C ARG A 449 14.63 -6.51 26.97
N VAL A 450 14.32 -5.66 27.95
CA VAL A 450 15.15 -5.52 29.15
C VAL A 450 15.07 -6.77 30.01
N ARG A 451 16.22 -7.32 30.38
CA ARG A 451 16.36 -8.47 31.31
C ARG A 451 16.79 -8.01 32.69
N LYS A 452 17.77 -7.10 32.74
CA LYS A 452 18.34 -6.60 33.99
C LYS A 452 18.78 -5.14 33.83
N VAL A 453 18.71 -4.39 34.93
CA VAL A 453 19.17 -3.00 35.01
C VAL A 453 20.07 -2.85 36.23
N LEU A 454 21.22 -2.20 36.06
CA LEU A 454 22.17 -1.83 37.11
C LEU A 454 22.33 -0.30 37.14
N GLY A 455 22.42 0.28 38.35
CA GLY A 455 22.67 1.70 38.54
C GLY A 455 21.46 2.64 38.35
N ALA A 456 20.26 2.11 38.08
CA ALA A 456 19.04 2.89 37.93
C ALA A 456 17.79 2.14 38.42
N THR A 457 16.76 2.88 38.84
CA THR A 457 15.39 2.37 38.91
C THR A 457 14.74 2.45 37.54
N VAL A 458 13.91 1.46 37.21
CA VAL A 458 13.38 1.27 35.85
C VAL A 458 11.85 1.24 35.83
N THR A 459 11.25 1.90 34.84
CA THR A 459 9.85 1.72 34.45
C THR A 459 9.78 1.24 33.00
N ILE A 460 9.00 0.19 32.73
CA ILE A 460 8.92 -0.45 31.41
C ILE A 460 7.47 -0.51 30.96
N ARG A 461 7.21 -0.14 29.71
CA ARG A 461 5.91 -0.30 29.05
C ARG A 461 6.08 -0.82 27.64
N GLY A 462 5.32 -1.84 27.26
CA GLY A 462 5.27 -2.34 25.89
C GLY A 462 4.59 -1.36 24.92
N GLU A 463 5.21 -1.10 23.78
CA GLU A 463 4.81 -0.14 22.74
C GLU A 463 4.76 -0.77 21.34
N CYS A 464 5.01 -2.07 21.20
CA CYS A 464 4.86 -2.73 19.90
C CYS A 464 3.38 -2.83 19.52
N ASP A 465 3.01 -2.28 18.36
CA ASP A 465 1.63 -2.25 17.86
C ASP A 465 1.50 -2.61 16.37
N GLY A 466 2.61 -2.85 15.67
CA GLY A 466 2.64 -3.26 14.27
C GLY A 466 2.24 -4.72 14.04
N ARG A 467 2.02 -5.05 12.76
CA ARG A 467 1.59 -6.40 12.33
C ARG A 467 2.66 -7.48 12.52
N ALA A 468 3.90 -7.06 12.71
CA ALA A 468 5.05 -7.92 12.91
C ALA A 468 5.45 -8.06 14.39
N CYS A 469 4.64 -7.57 15.33
CA CYS A 469 4.93 -7.69 16.75
C CYS A 469 4.73 -9.13 17.24
N PRO A 470 5.76 -9.82 17.78
CA PRO A 470 5.57 -11.10 18.46
C PRO A 470 4.87 -10.93 19.81
N GLY A 471 4.96 -9.75 20.42
CA GLY A 471 4.31 -9.34 21.65
C GLY A 471 4.44 -7.82 21.84
N ARG A 472 3.63 -7.22 22.73
CA ARG A 472 3.68 -5.76 22.97
C ARG A 472 5.03 -5.30 23.53
N ASP A 473 5.75 -6.21 24.18
CA ASP A 473 7.05 -6.02 24.80
C ASP A 473 8.24 -6.13 23.83
N ALA A 474 8.01 -6.45 22.55
CA ALA A 474 9.06 -6.46 21.54
C ALA A 474 9.65 -5.06 21.31
N VAL A 475 8.84 -4.02 21.51
CA VAL A 475 9.29 -2.64 21.62
C VAL A 475 8.88 -2.14 23.00
N GLN A 476 9.81 -1.55 23.75
CA GLN A 476 9.61 -1.10 25.12
C GLN A 476 9.96 0.37 25.24
N ARG A 477 9.10 1.14 25.89
CA ARG A 477 9.46 2.43 26.47
C ARG A 477 10.06 2.17 27.85
N VAL A 478 11.30 2.61 28.05
CA VAL A 478 12.08 2.36 29.26
C VAL A 478 12.45 3.70 29.89
N GLY A 479 11.91 3.99 31.07
CA GLY A 479 12.30 5.12 31.90
C GLY A 479 13.35 4.70 32.92
N LEU A 480 14.48 5.40 32.97
CA LEU A 480 15.60 5.14 33.86
C LEU A 480 15.84 6.34 34.75
N VAL A 481 15.84 6.13 36.07
CA VAL A 481 16.24 7.15 37.05
C VAL A 481 17.50 6.65 37.76
N PRO A 482 18.66 7.33 37.62
CA PRO A 482 19.89 6.90 38.28
C PRO A 482 19.70 6.74 39.79
N GLN A 483 20.26 5.69 40.36
CA GLN A 483 20.31 5.53 41.82
C GLN A 483 21.33 6.50 42.44
N PRO A 484 21.13 6.97 43.68
CA PRO A 484 22.10 7.82 44.35
C PRO A 484 23.50 7.19 44.36
N GLY A 485 24.50 7.93 43.87
CA GLY A 485 25.90 7.47 43.78
C GLY A 485 26.25 6.58 42.58
N ALA A 486 25.29 6.22 41.71
CA ALA A 486 25.57 5.46 40.50
C ALA A 486 26.19 6.35 39.42
N GLY A 487 27.47 6.14 39.11
CA GLY A 487 28.16 6.84 38.00
C GLY A 487 27.86 6.27 36.60
N ARG A 488 27.22 5.11 36.53
CA ARG A 488 26.97 4.37 35.28
C ARG A 488 25.70 3.55 35.37
N ILE A 489 24.92 3.55 34.29
CA ILE A 489 23.75 2.68 34.11
C ILE A 489 24.11 1.59 33.09
N VAL A 490 23.77 0.34 33.42
CA VAL A 490 23.96 -0.81 32.51
C VAL A 490 22.64 -1.55 32.34
N LEU A 491 22.25 -1.79 31.09
CA LEU A 491 21.08 -2.58 30.71
C LEU A 491 21.54 -3.89 30.08
N GLU A 492 21.09 -5.02 30.62
CA GLU A 492 21.20 -6.31 29.97
C GLU A 492 19.92 -6.56 29.15
N LEU A 493 20.07 -6.82 27.85
CA LEU A 493 18.99 -6.79 26.87
C LEU A 493 18.95 -8.08 26.04
N GLU A 494 17.76 -8.63 25.83
CA GLU A 494 17.49 -9.71 24.89
C GLU A 494 17.10 -9.10 23.51
N PRO A 495 17.81 -9.44 22.42
CA PRO A 495 17.49 -8.96 21.08
C PRO A 495 16.26 -9.69 20.51
N LEU A 496 15.59 -9.04 19.55
CA LEU A 496 14.46 -9.62 18.83
C LEU A 496 14.94 -10.56 17.72
N ASP A 497 14.26 -11.70 17.59
CA ASP A 497 14.32 -12.52 16.38
C ASP A 497 13.33 -12.00 15.33
N LEU A 498 13.87 -11.50 14.22
CA LEU A 498 13.14 -11.03 13.04
C LEU A 498 13.10 -12.08 11.92
N GLY A 499 13.63 -13.28 12.12
CA GLY A 499 13.71 -14.33 11.10
C GLY A 499 12.35 -14.77 10.56
N SER A 500 11.28 -14.61 11.35
CA SER A 500 9.88 -14.82 10.95
C SER A 500 9.25 -13.60 10.26
N LEU A 501 9.89 -12.43 10.34
CA LEU A 501 9.38 -11.12 9.88
C LEU A 501 9.96 -10.69 8.52
N SER A 502 11.12 -11.24 8.14
CA SER A 502 11.68 -11.12 6.80
C SER A 502 10.79 -11.85 5.79
N GLY A 503 9.91 -11.11 5.12
CA GLY A 503 9.02 -11.66 4.09
C GLY A 503 9.78 -12.06 2.82
N GLY A 504 9.23 -12.98 2.04
CA GLY A 504 9.86 -13.50 0.81
C GLY A 504 10.17 -12.43 -0.26
N ALA A 505 9.45 -11.30 -0.26
CA ALA A 505 9.71 -10.21 -1.20
C ALA A 505 11.05 -9.50 -0.93
N ASP A 506 11.38 -9.23 0.33
CA ASP A 506 12.67 -8.61 0.71
C ASP A 506 13.83 -9.61 0.57
N ALA A 507 13.54 -10.92 0.65
CA ALA A 507 14.52 -11.97 0.41
C ALA A 507 14.92 -12.08 -1.07
N SER A 508 14.02 -11.76 -2.02
CA SER A 508 14.30 -11.84 -3.47
C SER A 508 15.41 -10.90 -3.98
N TYR A 509 15.80 -9.91 -3.15
CA TYR A 509 16.85 -8.95 -3.45
C TYR A 509 18.16 -9.20 -2.66
N ARG A 510 18.33 -10.39 -2.06
CA ARG A 510 19.54 -10.77 -1.30
C ARG A 510 20.30 -11.90 -1.95
N HIS A 511 21.61 -11.96 -1.81
CA HIS A 511 22.33 -13.15 -2.24
C HIS A 511 22.05 -14.38 -1.38
N LEU A 512 21.68 -14.21 -0.11
CA LEU A 512 21.46 -15.34 0.82
C LEU A 512 19.98 -15.58 1.09
N ARG A 513 19.54 -16.84 0.95
CA ARG A 513 18.19 -17.30 1.33
C ARG A 513 18.23 -18.65 2.03
N LEU A 514 17.13 -19.02 2.69
CA LEU A 514 16.92 -20.36 3.24
C LEU A 514 16.09 -21.20 2.27
N GLU A 515 16.62 -22.35 1.85
CA GLU A 515 15.95 -23.36 1.02
C GLU A 515 15.98 -24.71 1.73
N GLY A 516 14.82 -25.29 2.03
CA GLY A 516 14.75 -26.59 2.70
C GLY A 516 15.51 -26.65 4.04
N GLY A 517 15.63 -25.53 4.75
CA GLY A 517 16.39 -25.43 6.01
C GLY A 517 17.91 -25.23 5.84
N ARG A 518 18.41 -25.04 4.61
CA ARG A 518 19.82 -24.76 4.30
C ARG A 518 19.99 -23.36 3.75
N LEU A 519 21.13 -22.73 4.04
CA LEU A 519 21.52 -21.50 3.36
C LEU A 519 21.84 -21.82 1.89
N ALA A 520 21.36 -20.98 0.98
CA ALA A 520 21.63 -21.07 -0.44
C ALA A 520 21.97 -19.69 -0.99
N TRP A 521 22.93 -19.66 -1.92
CA TRP A 521 23.26 -18.46 -2.70
C TRP A 521 22.28 -18.34 -3.87
N GLN A 522 21.64 -17.19 -4.01
CA GLN A 522 20.85 -16.87 -5.18
C GLN A 522 21.53 -15.77 -6.00
N ALA A 523 21.52 -15.95 -7.32
CA ALA A 523 21.86 -14.90 -8.24
C ALA A 523 20.81 -13.79 -8.14
N LEU A 524 21.28 -12.56 -7.91
CA LEU A 524 20.42 -11.40 -8.06
C LEU A 524 20.33 -11.05 -9.54
N PRO A 525 19.16 -10.58 -10.02
CA PRO A 525 19.10 -9.98 -11.34
C PRO A 525 20.16 -8.88 -11.37
N ALA A 526 21.03 -8.88 -12.38
CA ALA A 526 21.89 -7.73 -12.62
C ALA A 526 20.97 -6.51 -12.64
N PRO A 527 21.26 -5.44 -11.86
CA PRO A 527 20.47 -4.24 -11.99
C PRO A 527 20.58 -3.84 -13.45
N ASP A 528 19.47 -3.90 -14.19
CA ASP A 528 19.32 -3.11 -15.40
C ASP A 528 19.62 -1.70 -14.94
N ALA A 529 20.82 -1.22 -15.22
CA ALA A 529 21.18 0.16 -15.07
C ALA A 529 20.98 0.78 -16.45
N PRO A 530 19.75 1.15 -16.85
CA PRO A 530 19.69 2.42 -17.57
C PRO A 530 20.29 3.40 -16.56
N GLY A 531 21.47 3.95 -16.85
CA GLY A 531 22.15 4.87 -15.96
C GLY A 531 21.10 5.83 -15.41
N ARG A 532 20.95 5.88 -14.08
CA ARG A 532 19.89 6.65 -13.40
C ARG A 532 19.73 7.97 -14.14
N THR A 533 18.66 8.09 -14.92
CA THR A 533 18.38 9.33 -15.62
C THR A 533 18.30 10.38 -14.53
N ALA A 534 19.10 11.44 -14.68
CA ALA A 534 19.04 12.54 -13.75
C ALA A 534 17.58 12.97 -13.65
N LEU A 535 17.05 13.02 -12.42
CA LEU A 535 15.67 13.46 -12.19
C LEU A 535 15.52 14.88 -12.75
N ALA A 536 14.46 15.13 -13.49
CA ALA A 536 14.19 16.44 -14.06
C ALA A 536 14.00 17.49 -12.94
N GLU A 537 14.39 18.74 -13.18
CA GLU A 537 14.02 19.85 -12.31
C GLU A 537 12.50 20.08 -12.41
N VAL A 538 11.82 20.30 -11.28
CA VAL A 538 10.37 20.52 -11.28
C VAL A 538 10.02 21.83 -10.58
N ARG A 539 9.14 22.61 -11.20
CA ARG A 539 8.51 23.81 -10.64
C ARG A 539 6.99 23.64 -10.62
N LEU A 540 6.38 23.85 -9.45
CA LEU A 540 4.93 23.75 -9.29
C LEU A 540 4.37 25.10 -8.84
N ALA A 541 3.27 25.51 -9.47
CA ALA A 541 2.46 26.65 -9.07
C ALA A 541 1.02 26.23 -8.75
N ASP A 542 0.33 27.02 -7.92
CA ASP A 542 -1.10 26.90 -7.68
C ASP A 542 -1.89 27.49 -8.87
N ARG A 543 -3.22 27.38 -8.83
CA ARG A 543 -4.08 27.83 -9.93
C ARG A 543 -3.98 29.34 -10.23
N ASN A 544 -3.51 30.13 -9.27
CA ASN A 544 -3.35 31.57 -9.35
C ASN A 544 -1.88 31.97 -9.65
N GLY A 545 -0.99 30.99 -9.86
CA GLY A 545 0.43 31.21 -10.15
C GLY A 545 1.34 31.32 -8.92
N GLU A 546 0.83 31.09 -7.70
CA GLU A 546 1.64 31.14 -6.49
C GLU A 546 2.57 29.91 -6.40
N ALA A 547 3.84 30.12 -6.07
CA ALA A 547 4.84 29.05 -6.04
C ALA A 547 4.55 28.01 -4.93
N LEU A 548 4.37 26.76 -5.32
CA LEU A 548 4.15 25.62 -4.43
C LEU A 548 5.42 24.82 -4.18
N TRP A 549 6.25 24.65 -5.21
CA TRP A 549 7.48 23.86 -5.15
C TRP A 549 8.56 24.41 -6.10
N SER A 550 9.77 24.59 -5.58
CA SER A 550 10.98 24.93 -6.35
C SER A 550 12.21 24.38 -5.62
N ASP A 551 13.31 24.17 -6.35
CA ASP A 551 14.62 23.82 -5.77
C ASP A 551 14.59 22.59 -4.84
N GLY A 552 13.77 21.59 -5.20
CA GLY A 552 13.65 20.34 -4.47
C GLY A 552 12.92 20.42 -3.12
N ARG A 553 12.15 21.50 -2.86
CA ARG A 553 11.36 21.68 -1.64
C ARG A 553 10.03 22.41 -1.88
N ALA A 554 9.05 22.17 -1.01
CA ALA A 554 7.80 22.91 -1.01
C ALA A 554 8.02 24.33 -0.43
N SER A 555 7.26 25.33 -0.90
CA SER A 555 7.30 26.68 -0.33
C SER A 555 6.79 26.69 1.11
N THR A 556 7.20 27.67 1.92
CA THR A 556 6.76 27.78 3.33
C THR A 556 5.24 27.88 3.45
N ALA A 557 4.60 28.63 2.53
CA ALA A 557 3.15 28.75 2.48
C ALA A 557 2.48 27.40 2.15
N ALA A 558 3.01 26.65 1.17
CA ALA A 558 2.51 25.32 0.84
C ALA A 558 2.68 24.32 2.00
N GLN A 559 3.82 24.35 2.70
CA GLN A 559 4.04 23.51 3.89
C GLN A 559 3.05 23.85 5.01
N ALA A 560 2.85 25.13 5.30
CA ALA A 560 1.87 25.60 6.29
C ALA A 560 0.42 25.24 5.91
N ALA A 561 0.13 25.15 4.61
CA ALA A 561 -1.16 24.71 4.08
C ALA A 561 -1.34 23.17 4.05
N GLY A 562 -0.42 22.40 4.64
CA GLY A 562 -0.50 20.94 4.73
C GLY A 562 -0.15 20.19 3.44
N LEU A 563 0.45 20.86 2.44
CA LEU A 563 0.70 20.27 1.12
C LEU A 563 1.98 19.42 1.02
N GLY A 564 2.75 19.28 2.10
CA GLY A 564 4.04 18.58 2.07
C GLY A 564 3.95 17.12 1.59
N THR A 565 2.95 16.37 2.02
CA THR A 565 2.76 14.97 1.56
C THR A 565 2.39 14.89 0.08
N LEU A 566 1.58 15.83 -0.40
CA LEU A 566 1.10 15.89 -1.78
C LEU A 566 2.22 16.32 -2.75
N LEU A 567 2.88 17.45 -2.46
CA LEU A 567 3.87 18.07 -3.35
C LEU A 567 5.22 17.36 -3.30
N GLY A 568 5.62 16.90 -2.11
CA GLY A 568 6.93 16.32 -1.85
C GLY A 568 7.48 16.75 -0.49
N VAL A 569 8.23 15.85 0.14
CA VAL A 569 8.92 16.11 1.42
C VAL A 569 10.43 16.19 1.20
N HIS A 570 10.89 15.56 0.12
CA HIS A 570 12.27 15.49 -0.31
C HIS A 570 12.28 15.28 -1.83
N ARG A 571 13.35 15.66 -2.51
CA ARG A 571 13.50 15.46 -3.98
C ARG A 571 13.37 14.00 -4.42
N ASP A 572 13.73 13.06 -3.54
CA ASP A 572 13.66 11.62 -3.81
C ASP A 572 12.28 11.01 -3.44
N HIS A 573 11.29 11.83 -3.07
CA HIS A 573 9.93 11.39 -2.78
C HIS A 573 9.18 11.07 -4.08
N ALA A 574 9.52 9.93 -4.68
CA ALA A 574 9.09 9.54 -6.03
C ALA A 574 7.56 9.52 -6.22
N SER A 575 6.77 9.22 -5.19
CA SER A 575 5.31 9.18 -5.25
C SER A 575 4.63 10.54 -5.11
N SER A 576 5.35 11.61 -4.75
CA SER A 576 4.78 12.96 -4.68
C SER A 576 4.54 13.57 -6.06
N VAL A 577 3.75 14.64 -6.17
CA VAL A 577 3.54 15.33 -7.47
C VAL A 577 4.88 15.75 -8.09
N ALA A 578 5.79 16.36 -7.32
CA ALA A 578 7.09 16.74 -7.83
C ALA A 578 7.93 15.52 -8.25
N GLY A 579 7.94 14.46 -7.43
CA GLY A 579 8.67 13.23 -7.73
C GLY A 579 8.13 12.51 -8.96
N MET A 580 6.81 12.53 -9.18
CA MET A 580 6.18 11.96 -10.37
C MET A 580 6.57 12.70 -11.63
N LEU A 581 6.51 14.04 -11.62
CA LEU A 581 6.91 14.86 -12.77
C LEU A 581 8.40 14.74 -13.05
N ALA A 582 9.24 14.55 -12.02
CA ALA A 582 10.67 14.33 -12.20
C ALA A 582 11.03 13.01 -12.92
N ARG A 583 10.07 12.07 -13.03
CA ARG A 583 10.20 10.82 -13.81
C ARG A 583 9.73 10.96 -15.26
N VAL A 584 9.10 12.08 -15.63
CA VAL A 584 8.72 12.36 -17.01
C VAL A 584 10.00 12.62 -17.82
N PRO A 585 10.11 12.14 -19.07
CA PRO A 585 11.28 12.42 -19.90
C PRO A 585 11.46 13.92 -20.15
N GLY A 586 12.63 14.45 -19.81
CA GLY A 586 12.98 15.86 -20.02
C GLY A 586 14.02 16.34 -18.99
N PRO A 587 14.70 17.47 -19.24
CA PRO A 587 15.63 18.04 -18.28
C PRO A 587 14.92 18.84 -17.16
N ALA A 588 13.76 19.42 -17.45
CA ALA A 588 12.98 20.22 -16.51
C ALA A 588 11.49 20.23 -16.91
N HIS A 589 10.62 20.43 -15.93
CA HIS A 589 9.16 20.53 -16.09
C HIS A 589 8.58 21.67 -15.26
N THR A 590 7.62 22.39 -15.84
CA THR A 590 6.81 23.39 -15.13
C THR A 590 5.35 22.96 -15.16
N ALA A 591 4.69 22.97 -14.00
CA ALA A 591 3.30 22.57 -13.89
C ALA A 591 2.47 23.52 -13.02
N ARG A 592 1.19 23.65 -13.38
CA ARG A 592 0.18 24.35 -12.59
C ARG A 592 -0.83 23.35 -12.04
N LEU A 593 -1.11 23.45 -10.74
CA LEU A 593 -2.13 22.64 -10.07
C LEU A 593 -3.45 23.40 -9.96
N THR A 594 -4.56 22.69 -9.89
CA THR A 594 -5.90 23.28 -9.71
C THR A 594 -6.16 23.81 -8.30
N LEU A 595 -5.26 23.55 -7.36
CA LEU A 595 -5.36 24.00 -5.97
C LEU A 595 -5.34 25.52 -5.89
N ASP A 596 -6.17 26.07 -5.01
CA ASP A 596 -6.05 27.45 -4.55
C ASP A 596 -5.33 27.43 -3.20
N LEU A 597 -4.11 27.98 -3.13
CA LEU A 597 -3.27 27.85 -1.94
C LEU A 597 -3.93 28.48 -0.69
N ARG A 598 -4.63 29.60 -0.87
CA ARG A 598 -5.29 30.29 0.25
C ARG A 598 -6.50 29.52 0.75
N LEU A 599 -7.28 28.91 -0.15
CA LEU A 599 -8.40 28.04 0.19
C LEU A 599 -7.92 26.75 0.84
N GLN A 600 -6.83 26.16 0.31
CA GLN A 600 -6.16 25.01 0.89
C GLN A 600 -5.71 25.28 2.33
N ALA A 601 -5.08 26.44 2.60
CA ALA A 601 -4.66 26.81 3.94
C ALA A 601 -5.85 26.92 4.92
N ALA A 602 -6.96 27.53 4.48
CA ALA A 602 -8.18 27.61 5.29
C ALA A 602 -8.81 26.22 5.53
N ALA A 603 -8.78 25.36 4.51
CA ALA A 603 -9.27 23.98 4.60
C ALA A 603 -8.46 23.14 5.58
N GLN A 604 -7.13 23.22 5.53
CA GLN A 604 -6.24 22.52 6.46
C GLN A 604 -6.42 23.05 7.89
N ALA A 605 -6.47 24.37 8.09
CA ALA A 605 -6.66 24.94 9.43
C ALA A 605 -8.00 24.55 10.06
N ALA A 606 -9.09 24.55 9.29
CA ALA A 606 -10.40 24.08 9.75
C ALA A 606 -10.40 22.57 10.08
N LEU A 607 -9.74 21.76 9.24
CA LEU A 607 -9.59 20.32 9.47
C LEU A 607 -8.79 20.03 10.75
N ASP A 608 -7.67 20.72 10.95
CA ASP A 608 -6.82 20.53 12.14
C ASP A 608 -7.53 20.99 13.41
N CYS A 609 -8.21 22.13 13.35
CA CYS A 609 -8.95 22.68 14.48
C CYS A 609 -10.12 21.78 14.89
N ILE A 610 -11.04 21.52 13.95
CA ILE A 610 -12.30 20.84 14.22
C ILE A 610 -12.10 19.34 14.14
N GLY A 611 -11.63 18.83 13.00
CA GLY A 611 -11.58 17.40 12.74
C GLY A 611 -10.57 16.66 13.61
N LEU A 612 -9.35 17.19 13.73
CA LEU A 612 -8.30 16.52 14.51
C LEU A 612 -8.42 16.82 16.01
N ARG A 613 -8.75 18.05 16.40
CA ARG A 613 -8.69 18.52 17.80
C ARG A 613 -10.04 18.87 18.44
N GLU A 614 -11.16 18.65 17.77
CA GLU A 614 -12.52 18.93 18.28
C GLU A 614 -12.73 20.39 18.77
N GLY A 615 -11.96 21.33 18.22
CA GLY A 615 -12.11 22.76 18.47
C GLY A 615 -13.24 23.40 17.67
N LYS A 616 -13.31 24.74 17.74
CA LYS A 616 -14.24 25.58 16.98
C LYS A 616 -13.47 26.54 16.08
N TRP A 617 -13.84 26.55 14.80
CA TRP A 617 -13.30 27.46 13.80
C TRP A 617 -14.27 28.60 13.50
N ASP A 618 -13.82 29.84 13.63
CA ASP A 618 -14.65 31.03 13.36
C ASP A 618 -14.52 31.57 11.91
N GLY A 619 -13.68 30.93 11.09
CA GLY A 619 -13.33 31.40 9.74
C GLY A 619 -11.88 31.89 9.64
N LYS A 620 -11.24 32.20 10.78
CA LYS A 620 -9.87 32.74 10.84
C LYS A 620 -9.02 32.09 11.95
N GLN A 621 -9.62 31.78 13.10
CA GLN A 621 -8.92 31.28 14.28
C GLN A 621 -9.59 30.03 14.85
N CYS A 622 -8.77 29.23 15.53
CA CYS A 622 -9.20 28.05 16.25
C CYS A 622 -9.31 28.35 17.76
N SER A 623 -10.42 27.95 18.37
CA SER A 623 -10.64 28.05 19.82
C SER A 623 -11.07 26.71 20.41
N GLY A 624 -10.72 26.46 21.67
CA GLY A 624 -11.15 25.26 22.40
C GLY A 624 -10.61 23.93 21.86
N ALA A 625 -9.52 23.94 21.07
CA ALA A 625 -8.90 22.73 20.55
C ALA A 625 -8.29 21.88 21.68
N GLY A 626 -8.64 20.60 21.72
CA GLY A 626 -8.08 19.61 22.63
C GLY A 626 -6.81 18.95 22.12
N ALA A 627 -6.32 17.98 22.88
CA ALA A 627 -5.24 17.09 22.44
C ALA A 627 -5.71 16.18 21.29
N LEU A 628 -4.81 15.88 20.35
CA LEU A 628 -5.08 14.97 19.24
C LEU A 628 -5.26 13.53 19.76
N PRO A 629 -6.43 12.88 19.58
CA PRO A 629 -6.59 11.50 19.99
C PRO A 629 -5.73 10.55 19.17
N ALA A 630 -5.18 9.54 19.84
CA ALA A 630 -4.32 8.56 19.20
C ALA A 630 -5.06 7.81 18.09
N GLY A 631 -4.50 7.81 16.87
CA GLY A 631 -5.04 7.08 15.73
C GLY A 631 -6.11 7.82 14.95
N ARG A 632 -6.50 9.03 15.39
CA ARG A 632 -7.43 9.88 14.65
C ARG A 632 -6.81 10.32 13.33
N GLN A 633 -7.59 10.20 12.27
CA GLN A 633 -7.32 10.72 10.94
C GLN A 633 -8.49 11.61 10.50
N ALA A 634 -8.19 12.60 9.68
CA ALA A 634 -9.21 13.41 9.05
C ALA A 634 -8.80 13.75 7.62
N GLY A 635 -9.78 13.98 6.76
CA GLY A 635 -9.55 14.40 5.39
C GLY A 635 -10.75 15.13 4.81
N LEU A 636 -10.48 16.01 3.85
CA LEU A 636 -11.46 16.83 3.18
C LEU A 636 -11.05 17.07 1.73
N VAL A 637 -12.01 17.01 0.83
CA VAL A 637 -11.89 17.52 -0.54
C VAL A 637 -12.97 18.57 -0.81
N LEU A 638 -12.59 19.63 -1.50
CA LEU A 638 -13.47 20.62 -2.13
C LEU A 638 -13.08 20.73 -3.61
N LEU A 639 -14.05 20.56 -4.50
CA LEU A 639 -13.83 20.58 -5.95
C LEU A 639 -14.90 21.39 -6.69
N ASP A 640 -14.56 21.88 -7.87
CA ASP A 640 -15.50 22.41 -8.83
C ASP A 640 -16.22 21.24 -9.52
N ALA A 641 -17.54 21.13 -9.33
CA ALA A 641 -18.29 19.99 -9.82
C ALA A 641 -18.47 20.00 -11.34
N GLY A 642 -18.33 21.16 -12.00
CA GLY A 642 -18.52 21.27 -13.45
C GLY A 642 -17.29 20.84 -14.24
N SER A 643 -16.11 21.12 -13.70
CA SER A 643 -14.82 20.87 -14.33
C SER A 643 -14.04 19.70 -13.72
N GLY A 644 -14.37 19.31 -12.49
CA GLY A 644 -13.62 18.31 -11.72
C GLY A 644 -12.32 18.83 -11.10
N GLU A 645 -12.06 20.13 -11.16
CA GLU A 645 -10.88 20.75 -10.55
C GLU A 645 -10.90 20.61 -9.03
N VAL A 646 -9.86 19.99 -8.46
CA VAL A 646 -9.67 19.91 -7.01
C VAL A 646 -9.12 21.24 -6.51
N LEU A 647 -9.94 21.99 -5.77
CA LEU A 647 -9.62 23.33 -5.28
C LEU A 647 -8.90 23.29 -3.93
N ALA A 648 -9.24 22.31 -3.10
CA ALA A 648 -8.54 22.01 -1.86
C ALA A 648 -8.63 20.51 -1.52
N ALA A 649 -7.54 19.96 -0.99
CA ALA A 649 -7.41 18.59 -0.49
C ALA A 649 -6.63 18.61 0.82
N ALA A 650 -7.35 18.71 1.94
CA ALA A 650 -6.75 18.76 3.29
C ALA A 650 -6.74 17.38 3.93
N GLY A 651 -5.73 17.08 4.72
CA GLY A 651 -5.62 15.79 5.40
C GLY A 651 -4.66 15.82 6.58
N GLY A 652 -4.85 14.92 7.54
CA GLY A 652 -3.98 14.81 8.70
C GLY A 652 -4.24 13.59 9.59
N GLY A 653 -3.42 13.44 10.63
CA GLY A 653 -3.49 12.32 11.57
C GLY A 653 -2.71 11.07 11.15
N THR A 654 -1.94 11.14 10.05
CA THR A 654 -1.05 10.07 9.58
C THR A 654 0.36 10.15 10.17
N GLY A 655 0.71 11.29 10.79
CA GLY A 655 1.97 11.55 11.49
C GLY A 655 2.67 12.81 10.98
N GLY A 656 3.68 13.27 11.71
CA GLY A 656 4.52 14.41 11.35
C GLY A 656 5.42 14.10 10.15
N VAL A 657 5.47 15.01 9.18
CA VAL A 657 6.17 14.85 7.91
C VAL A 657 7.22 15.94 7.77
N GLU A 658 8.49 15.57 7.92
CA GLU A 658 9.61 16.51 7.93
C GLU A 658 10.78 15.99 7.08
N ALA A 659 11.41 16.87 6.30
CA ALA A 659 12.55 16.51 5.44
C ALA A 659 13.71 15.87 6.22
N ALA A 660 13.94 16.30 7.46
CA ALA A 660 15.00 15.75 8.34
C ALA A 660 14.78 14.27 8.69
N ARG A 661 13.53 13.77 8.63
CA ARG A 661 13.16 12.38 8.93
C ARG A 661 12.99 11.52 7.67
N TRP A 662 13.43 12.03 6.50
CA TRP A 662 13.23 11.38 5.21
C TRP A 662 13.65 9.89 5.17
N PRO A 663 14.83 9.47 5.67
CA PRO A 663 15.23 8.07 5.62
C PRO A 663 14.25 7.12 6.33
N GLU A 664 13.79 7.49 7.54
CA GLU A 664 12.84 6.69 8.33
C GLU A 664 11.47 6.61 7.64
N MET A 665 10.97 7.73 7.12
CA MET A 665 9.69 7.75 6.38
C MET A 665 9.77 6.94 5.10
N ARG A 666 10.84 7.07 4.32
CA ARG A 666 11.07 6.29 3.10
C ARG A 666 11.10 4.79 3.39
N ASP A 667 11.78 4.38 4.46
CA ASP A 667 11.91 2.98 4.81
C ASP A 667 10.59 2.41 5.37
N PHE A 668 9.84 3.20 6.13
CA PHE A 668 8.48 2.85 6.53
C PHE A 668 7.54 2.75 5.32
N ASP A 669 7.62 3.68 4.37
CA ASP A 669 6.84 3.66 3.13
C ASP A 669 7.09 2.39 2.31
N ARG A 670 8.35 1.95 2.22
CA ARG A 670 8.71 0.69 1.57
C ARG A 670 8.16 -0.53 2.31
N ALA A 671 8.20 -0.51 3.64
CA ALA A 671 7.77 -1.65 4.45
C ALA A 671 6.25 -1.78 4.54
N ASP A 672 5.54 -0.65 4.58
CA ASP A 672 4.08 -0.58 4.74
C ASP A 672 3.48 0.69 4.09
N PRO A 673 3.42 0.75 2.75
CA PRO A 673 3.05 1.98 2.04
C PRO A 673 1.60 2.41 2.32
N ALA A 674 0.72 1.50 2.71
CA ALA A 674 -0.68 1.81 2.99
C ALA A 674 -0.87 2.69 4.24
N ARG A 675 -0.01 2.51 5.25
CA ARG A 675 -0.06 3.24 6.54
C ARG A 675 0.98 4.36 6.63
N SER A 676 1.68 4.63 5.54
CA SER A 676 2.76 5.63 5.49
C SER A 676 2.25 7.04 5.84
N PRO A 677 3.02 7.83 6.61
CA PRO A 677 2.69 9.24 6.84
C PRO A 677 2.73 10.07 5.54
N LEU A 678 3.35 9.53 4.48
CA LEU A 678 3.40 10.13 3.15
C LEU A 678 2.10 9.97 2.35
N ARG A 679 1.02 9.44 2.95
CA ARG A 679 -0.30 9.33 2.33
C ARG A 679 -1.18 10.50 2.74
N LEU A 680 -1.87 11.08 1.77
CA LEU A 680 -2.85 12.14 2.01
C LEU A 680 -4.24 11.51 2.25
N PRO A 681 -4.83 11.59 3.47
CA PRO A 681 -6.13 10.98 3.76
C PRO A 681 -7.28 11.46 2.87
N ALA A 682 -7.17 12.63 2.24
CA ALA A 682 -8.14 13.15 1.28
C ALA A 682 -8.28 12.26 0.03
N PHE A 683 -7.17 11.67 -0.43
CA PHE A 683 -7.09 10.90 -1.67
C PHE A 683 -6.83 9.41 -1.44
N GLN A 684 -6.22 9.05 -0.32
CA GLN A 684 -5.64 7.74 -0.13
C GLN A 684 -6.07 7.12 1.20
N HIS A 685 -6.21 5.80 1.20
CA HIS A 685 -6.59 5.03 2.38
C HIS A 685 -5.90 3.68 2.43
N ASP A 686 -5.82 3.10 3.62
CA ASP A 686 -5.20 1.80 3.88
C ASP A 686 -6.14 0.60 3.65
N GLY A 687 -7.43 0.85 3.36
CA GLY A 687 -8.44 -0.18 3.20
C GLY A 687 -9.02 -0.67 4.54
N GLY A 688 -8.71 0.00 5.65
CA GLY A 688 -9.23 -0.34 6.97
C GLY A 688 -10.70 0.09 7.18
N ALA A 689 -11.36 -0.52 8.17
CA ALA A 689 -12.74 -0.22 8.54
C ALA A 689 -12.98 1.25 8.97
N GLN A 690 -11.92 1.95 9.39
CA GLN A 690 -11.95 3.38 9.74
C GLN A 690 -12.17 4.31 8.53
N ARG A 691 -12.41 3.74 7.35
CA ARG A 691 -12.61 4.46 6.08
C ARG A 691 -14.02 4.22 5.51
N ALA A 692 -14.88 3.55 6.28
CA ALA A 692 -16.25 3.29 5.88
C ALA A 692 -17.07 4.60 5.86
N PRO A 693 -17.71 4.95 4.71
CA PRO A 693 -18.49 6.18 4.54
C PRO A 693 -19.79 6.22 5.37
N GLY A 694 -20.26 5.06 5.85
CA GLY A 694 -21.52 4.93 6.56
C GLY A 694 -22.68 5.52 5.77
N SER A 695 -23.61 6.18 6.47
CA SER A 695 -24.84 6.71 5.85
C SER A 695 -24.66 7.75 4.72
N THR A 696 -23.45 8.23 4.41
CA THR A 696 -23.23 9.00 3.19
C THR A 696 -23.31 8.13 1.93
N PHE A 697 -22.97 6.84 2.02
CA PHE A 697 -23.10 5.89 0.92
C PHE A 697 -24.56 5.63 0.50
N LYS A 698 -25.54 5.96 1.35
CA LYS A 698 -26.96 5.88 0.99
C LYS A 698 -27.31 6.71 -0.24
N VAL A 699 -26.52 7.72 -0.58
CA VAL A 699 -26.66 8.46 -1.84
C VAL A 699 -26.40 7.53 -3.04
N VAL A 700 -25.38 6.68 -2.97
CA VAL A 700 -25.11 5.63 -3.98
C VAL A 700 -26.21 4.57 -3.96
N SER A 701 -26.65 4.12 -2.78
CA SER A 701 -27.77 3.19 -2.64
C SER A 701 -29.06 3.73 -3.26
N ALA A 702 -29.33 5.03 -3.10
CA ALA A 702 -30.50 5.71 -3.67
C ALA A 702 -30.42 5.75 -5.20
N LEU A 703 -29.26 6.09 -5.77
CA LEU A 703 -29.04 6.06 -7.22
C LEU A 703 -29.21 4.63 -7.78
N GLY A 704 -28.71 3.62 -7.06
CA GLY A 704 -28.93 2.21 -7.41
C GLY A 704 -30.41 1.80 -7.33
N ALA A 705 -31.15 2.28 -6.33
CA ALA A 705 -32.58 2.03 -6.19
C ALA A 705 -33.38 2.70 -7.33
N GLU A 706 -33.06 3.94 -7.71
CA GLU A 706 -33.68 4.62 -8.86
C GLU A 706 -33.34 3.90 -10.18
N GLN A 707 -32.13 3.35 -10.33
CA GLN A 707 -31.78 2.50 -11.47
C GLN A 707 -32.65 1.23 -11.53
N ALA A 708 -32.89 0.59 -10.38
CA ALA A 708 -33.75 -0.59 -10.30
C ALA A 708 -35.23 -0.25 -10.58
N ALA A 709 -35.71 0.88 -10.07
CA ALA A 709 -37.08 1.36 -10.21
C ALA A 709 -37.52 1.58 -11.66
N ARG A 710 -36.57 1.86 -12.58
CA ARG A 710 -36.85 1.96 -14.03
C ARG A 710 -37.56 0.73 -14.60
N ASN A 711 -37.31 -0.45 -14.00
CA ASN A 711 -37.89 -1.72 -14.43
C ASN A 711 -38.81 -2.36 -13.36
N ASP A 712 -39.05 -1.70 -12.22
CA ASP A 712 -39.94 -2.18 -11.15
C ASP A 712 -40.88 -1.07 -10.68
N LYS A 713 -42.13 -1.10 -11.16
CA LYS A 713 -43.19 -0.16 -10.79
C LYS A 713 -43.54 -0.18 -9.30
N ARG A 714 -43.33 -1.29 -8.59
CA ARG A 714 -43.57 -1.35 -7.14
C ARG A 714 -42.48 -0.58 -6.41
N LEU A 715 -41.22 -0.76 -6.80
CA LEU A 715 -40.11 -0.02 -6.25
C LEU A 715 -40.25 1.49 -6.56
N ASP A 716 -40.58 1.88 -7.79
CA ASP A 716 -40.78 3.30 -8.12
C ASP A 716 -41.85 3.98 -7.26
N ARG A 717 -43.00 3.30 -7.03
CA ARG A 717 -44.03 3.80 -6.11
C ARG A 717 -43.52 3.95 -4.69
N LEU A 718 -42.76 2.98 -4.18
CA LEU A 718 -42.14 3.05 -2.85
C LEU A 718 -41.15 4.22 -2.74
N LEU A 719 -40.32 4.45 -3.77
CA LEU A 719 -39.40 5.59 -3.80
C LEU A 719 -40.12 6.94 -3.85
N GLN A 720 -41.23 7.04 -4.59
CA GLN A 720 -42.09 8.24 -4.66
C GLN A 720 -42.73 8.60 -3.31
N GLY A 721 -42.91 7.60 -2.45
CA GLY A 721 -43.59 7.71 -1.17
C GLY A 721 -44.95 7.04 -1.21
N MET A 722 -45.19 6.18 -0.22
CA MET A 722 -46.43 5.43 -0.04
C MET A 722 -46.98 5.63 1.38
N PRO A 723 -48.30 5.49 1.59
CA PRO A 723 -48.86 5.39 2.93
C PRO A 723 -48.21 4.27 3.74
N LEU A 724 -47.95 4.49 5.03
CA LEU A 724 -47.25 3.51 5.88
C LEU A 724 -47.87 2.11 5.86
N ALA A 725 -49.21 2.04 5.92
CA ALA A 725 -49.95 0.77 5.87
C ALA A 725 -49.73 0.01 4.55
N ASP A 726 -49.56 0.73 3.44
CA ASP A 726 -49.31 0.12 2.13
C ASP A 726 -47.88 -0.42 2.02
N ILE A 727 -46.92 0.27 2.66
CA ILE A 727 -45.53 -0.20 2.77
C ILE A 727 -45.46 -1.49 3.58
N ASP A 728 -46.12 -1.53 4.73
CA ASP A 728 -46.15 -2.72 5.60
C ASP A 728 -46.85 -3.90 4.93
N ARG A 729 -47.93 -3.63 4.17
CA ARG A 729 -48.59 -4.64 3.34
C ARG A 729 -47.67 -5.16 2.25
N MET A 730 -46.99 -4.28 1.50
CA MET A 730 -46.01 -4.67 0.48
C MET A 730 -44.89 -5.55 1.04
N ALA A 731 -44.37 -5.23 2.22
CA ALA A 731 -43.36 -6.05 2.90
C ALA A 731 -43.91 -7.44 3.27
N ARG A 732 -45.10 -7.48 3.89
CA ARG A 732 -45.76 -8.72 4.33
C ARG A 732 -46.08 -9.64 3.17
N ASP A 733 -46.64 -9.10 2.08
CA ASP A 733 -47.01 -9.86 0.88
C ASP A 733 -45.78 -10.48 0.20
N GLY A 734 -44.62 -9.83 0.31
CA GLY A 734 -43.32 -10.37 -0.15
C GLY A 734 -42.60 -11.29 0.84
N GLY A 735 -43.20 -11.57 2.01
CA GLY A 735 -42.62 -12.37 3.09
C GLY A 735 -41.47 -11.68 3.84
N TYR A 736 -41.26 -10.38 3.63
CA TYR A 736 -40.15 -9.64 4.26
C TYR A 736 -40.49 -9.29 5.70
N GLY A 737 -39.53 -9.47 6.61
CA GLY A 737 -39.63 -9.01 8.00
C GLY A 737 -39.47 -7.49 8.18
N PHE A 738 -39.86 -6.67 7.21
CA PHE A 738 -39.80 -5.20 7.29
C PHE A 738 -41.11 -4.66 7.86
N ARG A 739 -41.02 -3.73 8.81
CA ARG A 739 -42.16 -2.96 9.31
C ARG A 739 -41.76 -1.51 9.50
N THR A 740 -42.60 -0.57 9.10
CA THR A 740 -42.40 0.87 9.30
C THR A 740 -42.38 1.23 10.79
N GLY A 741 -43.14 0.49 11.61
CA GLY A 741 -43.18 0.60 13.07
C GLY A 741 -42.12 -0.20 13.82
N ALA A 742 -41.09 -0.75 13.15
CA ALA A 742 -40.01 -1.49 13.81
C ALA A 742 -38.67 -0.71 13.80
N PRO A 743 -37.86 -0.82 14.87
CA PRO A 743 -36.55 -0.17 14.94
C PRO A 743 -35.46 -0.95 14.19
N ALA A 744 -35.74 -2.20 13.81
CA ALA A 744 -34.78 -3.11 13.17
C ALA A 744 -35.37 -3.82 11.95
N TYR A 745 -34.48 -4.30 11.07
CA TYR A 745 -34.81 -5.10 9.89
C TYR A 745 -33.80 -6.25 9.67
N PRO A 746 -34.25 -7.51 9.55
CA PRO A 746 -35.62 -7.98 9.74
C PRO A 746 -36.01 -7.93 11.21
N ASP A 747 -37.26 -7.60 11.47
CA ASP A 747 -37.82 -7.49 12.82
C ASP A 747 -38.15 -8.86 13.44
N THR A 748 -38.27 -9.88 12.60
CA THR A 748 -38.47 -11.27 13.00
C THR A 748 -37.17 -12.02 13.32
N ALA A 749 -36.01 -11.37 13.16
CA ALA A 749 -34.77 -11.92 13.69
C ALA A 749 -34.90 -11.97 15.22
N GLY A 750 -34.89 -13.17 15.82
CA GLY A 750 -34.81 -13.33 17.28
C GLY A 750 -33.64 -12.54 17.88
N ALA A 751 -33.51 -12.47 19.20
CA ALA A 751 -32.53 -11.61 19.89
C ALA A 751 -31.09 -11.69 19.34
N ASN A 752 -30.70 -12.86 18.80
CA ASN A 752 -29.36 -13.16 18.27
C ASN A 752 -29.27 -13.17 16.72
N GLY A 753 -30.32 -12.77 15.99
CA GLY A 753 -30.34 -12.80 14.53
C GLY A 753 -29.70 -11.56 13.88
N ALA A 754 -29.04 -11.75 12.73
CA ALA A 754 -28.36 -10.68 12.01
C ALA A 754 -29.35 -9.65 11.41
N ARG A 755 -29.33 -8.42 11.96
CA ARG A 755 -30.28 -7.34 11.66
C ARG A 755 -29.59 -5.98 11.48
N ILE A 756 -30.25 -5.08 10.77
CA ILE A 756 -29.90 -3.66 10.68
C ILE A 756 -30.80 -2.89 11.63
N THR A 757 -30.23 -2.03 12.46
CA THR A 757 -30.96 -1.15 13.38
C THR A 757 -30.92 0.29 12.90
N ASN A 758 -32.00 1.04 13.17
CA ASN A 758 -32.00 2.49 13.02
C ASN A 758 -31.19 3.14 14.15
N PHE A 759 -30.61 4.31 13.85
CA PHE A 759 -29.88 5.07 14.85
C PHE A 759 -30.80 5.44 16.02
N ARG A 760 -30.34 5.18 17.26
CA ARG A 760 -31.12 5.33 18.50
C ARG A 760 -32.50 4.64 18.45
N GLU A 761 -32.59 3.52 17.74
CA GLU A 761 -33.78 2.65 17.68
C GLU A 761 -35.06 3.38 17.26
N GLN A 762 -34.91 4.42 16.42
CA GLN A 762 -36.04 5.19 15.92
C GLN A 762 -36.87 4.38 14.91
N LEU A 763 -38.18 4.61 14.91
CA LEU A 763 -39.12 3.95 14.00
C LEU A 763 -39.14 4.66 12.64
N ALA A 764 -39.10 3.90 11.54
CA ALA A 764 -39.12 4.47 10.19
C ALA A 764 -40.39 5.31 9.92
N GLY A 765 -41.54 4.87 10.43
CA GLY A 765 -42.83 5.54 10.24
C GLY A 765 -42.92 6.94 10.86
N THR A 766 -42.14 7.23 11.91
CA THR A 766 -42.11 8.57 12.54
C THR A 766 -41.53 9.66 11.64
N ARG A 767 -40.95 9.28 10.50
CA ARG A 767 -40.34 10.18 9.51
C ARG A 767 -41.23 10.42 8.30
N ALA A 768 -42.45 9.90 8.31
CA ALA A 768 -43.44 10.14 7.27
C ALA A 768 -43.88 11.61 7.26
N VAL A 769 -44.16 12.13 6.07
CA VAL A 769 -44.77 13.44 5.85
C VAL A 769 -46.14 13.18 5.23
N ASP A 770 -47.19 13.77 5.82
CA ASP A 770 -48.59 13.52 5.44
C ASP A 770 -48.95 12.02 5.42
N GLY A 771 -48.40 11.26 6.38
CA GLY A 771 -48.59 9.81 6.49
C GLY A 771 -47.87 8.98 5.42
N ARG A 772 -47.02 9.59 4.58
CA ARG A 772 -46.31 8.93 3.49
C ARG A 772 -44.80 8.90 3.74
N LEU A 773 -44.17 7.77 3.45
CA LEU A 773 -42.72 7.58 3.55
C LEU A 773 -42.15 7.17 2.20
N GLY A 774 -41.18 7.93 1.68
CA GLY A 774 -40.46 7.65 0.44
C GLY A 774 -38.96 7.94 0.55
N LEU A 775 -38.27 7.93 -0.59
CA LEU A 775 -36.83 8.10 -0.66
C LEU A 775 -36.35 9.43 -0.06
N ALA A 776 -37.07 10.53 -0.34
CA ALA A 776 -36.71 11.85 0.17
C ALA A 776 -36.72 11.88 1.71
N GLN A 777 -37.80 11.42 2.35
CA GLN A 777 -37.92 11.38 3.81
C GLN A 777 -36.91 10.40 4.43
N ALA A 778 -36.75 9.22 3.85
CA ALA A 778 -35.78 8.22 4.31
C ALA A 778 -34.34 8.75 4.25
N MET A 779 -34.00 9.52 3.22
CA MET A 779 -32.70 10.18 3.07
C MET A 779 -32.50 11.31 4.09
N THR A 780 -33.49 12.22 4.23
CA THR A 780 -33.47 13.35 5.17
C THR A 780 -33.15 12.91 6.59
N HIS A 781 -33.79 11.83 7.05
CA HIS A 781 -33.65 11.31 8.40
C HIS A 781 -32.72 10.10 8.49
N SER A 782 -32.07 9.71 7.39
CA SER A 782 -31.09 8.62 7.34
C SER A 782 -31.62 7.28 7.89
N VAL A 783 -32.81 6.84 7.47
CA VAL A 783 -33.49 5.62 7.96
C VAL A 783 -32.81 4.34 7.46
N ASN A 784 -32.03 3.66 8.31
CA ASN A 784 -31.23 2.47 7.92
C ASN A 784 -32.08 1.30 7.42
N THR A 785 -33.17 0.97 8.13
CA THR A 785 -34.01 -0.20 7.81
C THR A 785 -34.65 -0.09 6.43
N TRP A 786 -35.06 1.12 6.04
CA TRP A 786 -35.66 1.38 4.72
C TRP A 786 -34.63 1.22 3.59
N PHE A 787 -33.40 1.72 3.75
CA PHE A 787 -32.33 1.52 2.76
C PHE A 787 -31.88 0.06 2.65
N ALA A 788 -31.82 -0.65 3.78
CA ALA A 788 -31.51 -2.08 3.78
C ALA A 788 -32.57 -2.88 3.01
N TRP A 789 -33.86 -2.63 3.26
CA TRP A 789 -34.93 -3.34 2.57
C TRP A 789 -35.05 -2.98 1.09
N THR A 790 -34.94 -1.70 0.72
CA THR A 790 -35.00 -1.28 -0.69
C THR A 790 -33.83 -1.81 -1.53
N ALA A 791 -32.64 -1.91 -0.94
CA ALA A 791 -31.52 -2.58 -1.60
C ALA A 791 -31.79 -4.08 -1.82
N GLU A 792 -32.42 -4.76 -0.86
CA GLU A 792 -32.81 -6.16 -1.03
C GLU A 792 -33.90 -6.37 -2.09
N LEU A 793 -34.86 -5.45 -2.17
CA LEU A 793 -35.89 -5.48 -3.21
C LEU A 793 -35.28 -5.30 -4.62
N GLY A 794 -34.28 -4.43 -4.76
CA GLY A 794 -33.64 -4.13 -6.03
C GLY A 794 -32.55 -5.13 -6.46
N ASP A 795 -32.03 -5.96 -5.56
CA ASP A 795 -30.95 -6.91 -5.85
C ASP A 795 -31.50 -8.22 -6.45
N ARG A 796 -31.29 -8.41 -7.75
CA ARG A 796 -31.74 -9.60 -8.47
C ARG A 796 -31.00 -10.87 -8.05
N SER A 797 -29.80 -10.76 -7.48
CA SER A 797 -29.09 -11.92 -6.91
C SER A 797 -29.86 -12.56 -5.75
N LEU A 798 -30.82 -11.86 -5.15
CA LEU A 798 -31.61 -12.37 -4.04
C LEU A 798 -32.95 -13.00 -4.46
N GLY A 799 -33.23 -13.09 -5.77
CA GLY A 799 -34.39 -13.81 -6.30
C GLY A 799 -35.77 -13.19 -6.02
N GLY A 800 -35.84 -11.96 -5.50
CA GLY A 800 -37.10 -11.23 -5.30
C GLY A 800 -37.99 -11.71 -4.14
N ALA A 801 -37.52 -12.64 -3.31
CA ALA A 801 -38.21 -13.17 -2.13
C ALA A 801 -37.43 -12.87 -0.84
N ALA A 802 -38.03 -13.04 0.34
CA ALA A 802 -37.34 -12.77 1.61
C ALA A 802 -36.20 -13.75 1.97
N GLN A 803 -36.16 -14.93 1.34
CA GLN A 803 -35.15 -15.96 1.52
C GLN A 803 -34.74 -16.54 0.16
N GLY A 804 -33.61 -17.27 0.13
CA GLY A 804 -33.05 -17.85 -1.09
C GLY A 804 -32.19 -16.88 -1.91
N GLY A 805 -32.05 -17.18 -3.20
CA GLY A 805 -31.14 -16.49 -4.11
C GLY A 805 -29.68 -16.93 -3.97
N ALA A 806 -28.79 -16.19 -4.64
CA ALA A 806 -27.34 -16.39 -4.66
C ALA A 806 -26.60 -15.13 -4.19
N PRO A 807 -26.71 -14.72 -2.91
CA PRO A 807 -26.01 -13.55 -2.38
C PRO A 807 -24.47 -13.65 -2.46
N GLY A 808 -23.91 -14.86 -2.62
CA GLY A 808 -22.48 -15.09 -2.83
C GLY A 808 -22.01 -14.95 -4.27
N VAL A 809 -22.86 -14.52 -5.22
CA VAL A 809 -22.44 -14.29 -6.60
C VAL A 809 -21.42 -13.15 -6.69
N ARG A 810 -20.38 -13.35 -7.50
CA ARG A 810 -19.28 -12.41 -7.70
C ARG A 810 -19.04 -12.22 -9.19
N GLU A 811 -18.46 -11.10 -9.55
CA GLU A 811 -17.96 -10.89 -10.91
C GLU A 811 -16.57 -11.49 -11.07
N LEU A 812 -16.31 -12.09 -12.23
CA LEU A 812 -14.96 -12.37 -12.72
C LEU A 812 -14.56 -11.38 -13.80
N GLU A 813 -15.52 -10.99 -14.65
CA GLU A 813 -15.34 -9.94 -15.63
C GLU A 813 -15.94 -8.63 -15.12
N PRO A 814 -15.24 -7.50 -15.26
CA PRO A 814 -15.75 -6.20 -14.81
C PRO A 814 -17.15 -5.92 -15.36
N GLY A 815 -18.07 -5.55 -14.48
CA GLY A 815 -19.41 -5.13 -14.85
C GLY A 815 -20.43 -6.27 -14.94
N ALA A 816 -20.01 -7.52 -14.76
CA ALA A 816 -20.92 -8.68 -14.81
C ALA A 816 -22.03 -8.63 -13.75
N LEU A 817 -21.81 -7.90 -12.65
CA LEU A 817 -22.80 -7.71 -11.59
C LEU A 817 -23.63 -6.43 -11.70
N ASP A 818 -23.33 -5.51 -12.62
CA ASP A 818 -23.84 -4.14 -12.51
C ASP A 818 -25.36 -4.07 -12.67
N ALA A 819 -25.92 -4.85 -13.59
CA ALA A 819 -27.37 -4.96 -13.76
C ALA A 819 -28.02 -5.93 -12.74
N VAL A 820 -27.25 -6.80 -12.10
CA VAL A 820 -27.74 -7.79 -11.12
C VAL A 820 -27.89 -7.13 -9.74
N ARG A 821 -26.92 -6.28 -9.39
CA ARG A 821 -26.82 -5.54 -8.13
C ARG A 821 -26.78 -4.04 -8.42
N PRO A 822 -27.93 -3.38 -8.60
CA PRO A 822 -27.99 -1.98 -9.02
C PRO A 822 -27.18 -1.01 -8.13
N VAL A 823 -27.10 -1.27 -6.83
CA VAL A 823 -26.26 -0.46 -5.91
C VAL A 823 -24.77 -0.63 -6.21
N ALA A 824 -24.28 -1.86 -6.41
CA ALA A 824 -22.89 -2.10 -6.75
C ALA A 824 -22.54 -1.61 -8.17
N GLY A 825 -23.46 -1.80 -9.12
CA GLY A 825 -23.31 -1.27 -10.48
C GLY A 825 -23.25 0.25 -10.51
N MET A 826 -24.09 0.92 -9.73
CA MET A 826 -24.03 2.38 -9.60
C MET A 826 -22.75 2.85 -8.89
N ALA A 827 -22.29 2.13 -7.86
CA ALA A 827 -21.00 2.42 -7.23
C ALA A 827 -19.87 2.35 -8.27
N ARG A 828 -19.82 1.30 -9.10
CA ARG A 828 -18.82 1.20 -10.18
C ARG A 828 -18.95 2.33 -11.19
N LYS A 829 -20.17 2.65 -11.62
CA LYS A 829 -20.43 3.79 -12.52
C LYS A 829 -19.89 5.10 -11.95
N LEU A 830 -19.93 5.28 -10.63
CA LEU A 830 -19.38 6.45 -9.92
C LEU A 830 -17.87 6.39 -9.68
N GLY A 831 -17.17 5.33 -10.10
CA GLY A 831 -15.71 5.19 -9.99
C GLY A 831 -15.22 4.25 -8.88
N PHE A 832 -16.11 3.65 -8.08
CA PHE A 832 -15.70 2.63 -7.11
C PHE A 832 -15.11 1.41 -7.86
N GLY A 833 -14.06 0.80 -7.30
CA GLY A 833 -13.34 -0.31 -7.92
C GLY A 833 -12.10 0.10 -8.71
N ALA A 834 -11.97 1.39 -9.07
CA ALA A 834 -10.84 1.90 -9.86
C ALA A 834 -10.09 3.01 -9.11
N PRO A 835 -8.75 3.11 -9.25
CA PRO A 835 -8.04 4.30 -8.83
C PRO A 835 -8.47 5.52 -9.64
N LEU A 836 -8.60 6.67 -8.98
CA LEU A 836 -8.98 7.93 -9.62
C LEU A 836 -7.74 8.67 -10.10
N ARG A 837 -7.57 8.85 -11.42
CA ARG A 837 -6.47 9.62 -12.01
C ARG A 837 -6.72 11.11 -11.86
N LEU A 838 -5.68 11.87 -11.51
CA LEU A 838 -5.73 13.32 -11.28
C LEU A 838 -4.80 14.11 -12.21
N ASP A 839 -4.19 13.46 -13.20
CA ASP A 839 -3.23 14.05 -14.13
C ASP A 839 -3.89 14.85 -15.26
N GLY A 840 -5.22 14.81 -15.40
CA GLY A 840 -5.94 15.56 -16.43
C GLY A 840 -5.60 15.12 -17.87
N GLY A 841 -5.07 13.90 -18.05
CA GLY A 841 -4.57 13.42 -19.35
C GLY A 841 -3.23 14.04 -19.77
N LEU A 842 -2.49 14.63 -18.82
CA LEU A 842 -1.23 15.30 -19.08
C LEU A 842 -0.01 14.39 -18.95
N LEU A 843 -0.11 13.23 -18.31
CA LEU A 843 1.01 12.28 -18.30
C LEU A 843 1.03 11.41 -19.56
N PRO A 844 2.21 10.95 -20.02
CA PRO A 844 2.31 10.02 -21.13
C PRO A 844 1.47 8.75 -20.91
N ALA A 845 0.94 8.17 -21.99
CA ALA A 845 0.09 6.96 -21.90
C ALA A 845 0.85 5.76 -21.29
N ASP A 846 2.16 5.70 -21.48
CA ASP A 846 3.09 4.68 -20.97
C ASP A 846 3.71 5.06 -19.60
N PHE A 847 3.23 6.13 -18.95
CA PHE A 847 3.75 6.54 -17.64
C PHE A 847 3.66 5.38 -16.63
N ARG A 848 4.79 5.09 -15.98
CA ARG A 848 4.91 3.98 -15.02
C ARG A 848 4.30 4.36 -13.68
N TRP A 849 2.99 4.22 -13.57
CA TRP A 849 2.24 4.49 -12.35
C TRP A 849 2.58 3.51 -11.22
N SER A 850 2.74 4.07 -10.03
CA SER A 850 2.80 3.32 -8.76
C SER A 850 1.48 3.47 -7.99
N SER A 851 1.09 2.46 -7.21
CA SER A 851 -0.20 2.42 -6.50
C SER A 851 -0.47 3.60 -5.57
N TRP A 852 0.58 4.32 -5.14
CA TRP A 852 0.53 5.40 -4.16
C TRP A 852 1.00 6.74 -4.71
N ASP A 853 1.15 6.85 -6.02
CA ASP A 853 1.42 8.11 -6.70
C ASP A 853 0.36 9.18 -6.35
N ALA A 854 0.79 10.41 -6.10
CA ALA A 854 -0.02 11.46 -5.50
C ALA A 854 -1.04 12.07 -6.47
N LEU A 855 -0.81 11.96 -7.79
CA LEU A 855 -1.82 12.24 -8.83
C LEU A 855 -2.80 11.06 -9.03
N GLN A 856 -2.95 10.20 -8.02
CA GLN A 856 -3.91 9.10 -8.02
C GLN A 856 -4.59 8.95 -6.64
N GLY A 857 -5.91 8.90 -6.63
CA GLY A 857 -6.69 8.47 -5.48
C GLY A 857 -6.71 6.94 -5.33
N SER A 858 -6.59 6.43 -4.10
CA SER A 858 -6.78 5.00 -3.83
C SER A 858 -8.18 4.55 -4.25
N ALA A 859 -8.26 3.36 -4.84
CA ALA A 859 -9.54 2.79 -5.25
C ALA A 859 -10.45 2.60 -4.02
N SER A 860 -11.66 3.17 -4.09
CA SER A 860 -12.71 2.90 -3.11
C SER A 860 -13.37 1.57 -3.46
N LEU A 861 -13.37 0.61 -2.53
CA LEU A 861 -13.74 -0.78 -2.81
C LEU A 861 -14.97 -1.20 -1.99
N LEU A 862 -15.89 -1.92 -2.64
CA LEU A 862 -16.93 -2.66 -1.94
C LEU A 862 -16.34 -3.99 -1.46
N ASP A 863 -16.65 -4.36 -0.22
CA ASP A 863 -16.23 -5.65 0.30
C ASP A 863 -17.01 -6.79 -0.40
N PRO A 864 -16.42 -8.00 -0.54
CA PRO A 864 -17.11 -9.14 -1.10
C PRO A 864 -18.36 -9.53 -0.29
N ILE A 865 -19.51 -9.58 -0.93
CA ILE A 865 -20.79 -10.00 -0.33
C ILE A 865 -20.94 -11.51 -0.46
N GLN A 866 -21.28 -12.20 0.63
CA GLN A 866 -21.56 -13.64 0.68
C GLN A 866 -22.98 -13.94 1.17
N THR A 867 -23.58 -13.03 1.93
CA THR A 867 -24.85 -13.22 2.61
C THR A 867 -25.80 -12.06 2.34
N ARG A 868 -27.10 -12.31 2.52
CA ARG A 868 -28.15 -11.29 2.45
C ARG A 868 -27.93 -10.18 3.49
N HIS A 869 -27.46 -10.52 4.70
CA HIS A 869 -27.13 -9.50 5.70
C HIS A 869 -26.02 -8.54 5.24
N GLU A 870 -25.02 -9.03 4.53
CA GLU A 870 -23.96 -8.16 4.00
C GLU A 870 -24.47 -7.23 2.89
N VAL A 871 -25.49 -7.62 2.11
CA VAL A 871 -26.21 -6.69 1.20
C VAL A 871 -26.83 -5.54 2.00
N ARG A 872 -27.50 -5.86 3.11
CA ARG A 872 -28.10 -4.84 4.01
C ARG A 872 -27.06 -3.89 4.58
N GLN A 873 -25.91 -4.42 5.03
CA GLN A 873 -24.80 -3.62 5.57
C GLN A 873 -24.15 -2.74 4.49
N MET A 874 -23.96 -3.28 3.27
CA MET A 874 -23.48 -2.51 2.12
C MET A 874 -24.40 -1.33 1.84
N ALA A 875 -25.72 -1.55 1.82
CA ALA A 875 -26.71 -0.51 1.50
C ALA A 875 -26.66 0.72 2.43
N ILE A 876 -26.10 0.57 3.63
CA ILE A 876 -25.94 1.65 4.61
C ILE A 876 -24.48 2.09 4.81
N GLY A 877 -23.56 1.61 3.98
CA GLY A 877 -22.18 2.11 3.95
C GLY A 877 -21.20 1.42 4.90
N LEU A 878 -21.49 0.19 5.37
CA LEU A 878 -20.66 -0.52 6.37
C LEU A 878 -19.74 -1.63 5.79
N ARG A 879 -19.87 -1.96 4.51
CA ARG A 879 -19.09 -2.98 3.77
C ARG A 879 -18.24 -2.39 2.63
N MET A 880 -17.52 -1.30 2.89
CA MET A 880 -16.67 -0.63 1.89
C MET A 880 -15.70 0.36 2.52
N GLN A 881 -14.73 0.81 1.73
CA GLN A 881 -13.83 1.91 2.08
C GLN A 881 -13.92 3.00 1.01
N ALA A 882 -13.90 4.25 1.44
CA ALA A 882 -13.98 5.39 0.55
C ALA A 882 -12.93 6.46 0.86
N THR A 883 -12.61 7.25 -0.16
CA THR A 883 -11.81 8.48 -0.02
C THR A 883 -12.73 9.70 -0.02
N PRO A 884 -12.37 10.80 0.67
CA PRO A 884 -13.06 12.08 0.51
C PRO A 884 -13.17 12.53 -0.94
N LEU A 885 -12.14 12.33 -1.76
CA LEU A 885 -12.22 12.57 -3.20
C LEU A 885 -13.37 11.80 -3.86
N GLN A 886 -13.45 10.48 -3.67
CA GLN A 886 -14.51 9.66 -4.23
C GLN A 886 -15.90 10.12 -3.78
N MET A 887 -16.07 10.44 -2.50
CA MET A 887 -17.36 10.88 -1.96
C MET A 887 -17.75 12.31 -2.40
N ALA A 888 -16.76 13.19 -2.62
CA ALA A 888 -16.99 14.50 -3.22
C ALA A 888 -17.44 14.37 -4.69
N LEU A 889 -16.88 13.41 -5.44
CA LEU A 889 -17.33 13.09 -6.80
C LEU A 889 -18.74 12.50 -6.84
N VAL A 890 -19.13 11.69 -5.85
CA VAL A 890 -20.53 11.25 -5.71
C VAL A 890 -21.46 12.46 -5.54
N ALA A 891 -21.09 13.41 -4.67
CA ALA A 891 -21.87 14.63 -4.47
C ALA A 891 -21.93 15.49 -5.75
N ALA A 892 -20.78 15.67 -6.41
CA ALA A 892 -20.67 16.38 -7.68
C ALA A 892 -21.56 15.75 -8.75
N ALA A 893 -21.57 14.42 -8.84
CA ALA A 893 -22.35 13.71 -9.84
C ALA A 893 -23.86 13.86 -9.62
N VAL A 894 -24.33 13.81 -8.37
CA VAL A 894 -25.74 14.08 -8.05
C VAL A 894 -26.10 15.53 -8.33
N GLY A 895 -25.23 16.47 -7.97
CA GLY A 895 -25.44 17.90 -8.23
C GLY A 895 -25.51 18.21 -9.73
N GLN A 896 -24.59 17.67 -10.53
CA GLN A 896 -24.52 17.90 -11.98
C GLN A 896 -25.46 17.01 -12.80
N GLY A 897 -25.86 15.85 -12.26
CA GLY A 897 -26.60 14.81 -12.98
C GLY A 897 -25.77 13.99 -13.96
N ARG A 898 -24.44 14.07 -13.87
CA ARG A 898 -23.49 13.35 -14.73
C ARG A 898 -22.22 13.01 -13.98
N LEU A 899 -21.44 12.07 -14.50
CA LEU A 899 -20.12 11.76 -13.95
C LEU A 899 -19.17 12.95 -14.11
N VAL A 900 -18.28 13.10 -13.12
CA VAL A 900 -17.27 14.16 -13.08
C VAL A 900 -15.90 13.49 -12.99
N ALA A 901 -15.02 13.77 -13.92
CA ALA A 901 -13.64 13.30 -13.89
C ALA A 901 -12.78 14.28 -13.07
N PRO A 902 -12.14 13.86 -11.97
CA PRO A 902 -11.33 14.76 -11.16
C PRO A 902 -10.02 15.11 -11.86
N ARG A 903 -9.49 16.32 -11.61
CA ARG A 903 -8.13 16.70 -11.99
C ARG A 903 -7.48 17.57 -10.93
N LEU A 904 -6.18 17.35 -10.75
CA LEU A 904 -5.29 18.16 -9.91
C LEU A 904 -4.22 18.86 -10.74
N LEU A 905 -3.67 18.16 -11.74
CA LEU A 905 -2.73 18.75 -12.69
C LEU A 905 -3.54 19.52 -13.74
N GLN A 906 -3.38 20.84 -13.76
CA GLN A 906 -4.11 21.74 -14.66
C GLN A 906 -3.33 22.01 -15.94
N GLU A 907 -2.01 22.19 -15.82
CA GLU A 907 -1.11 22.45 -16.94
C GLU A 907 0.23 21.75 -16.69
N LEU A 908 0.85 21.24 -17.75
CA LEU A 908 2.21 20.70 -17.77
C LEU A 908 2.93 21.18 -19.03
N ASP A 909 4.04 21.89 -18.86
CA ASP A 909 4.90 22.40 -19.93
C ASP A 909 4.13 23.18 -21.02
N GLY A 910 3.20 24.06 -20.60
CA GLY A 910 2.37 24.86 -21.50
C GLY A 910 1.14 24.12 -22.07
N ARG A 911 0.97 22.82 -21.79
CA ARG A 911 -0.20 22.05 -22.22
C ARG A 911 -1.27 22.01 -21.13
N GLU A 912 -2.48 22.41 -21.48
CA GLU A 912 -3.64 22.36 -20.58
C GLU A 912 -4.27 20.97 -20.49
N ALA A 913 -4.81 20.66 -19.31
CA ALA A 913 -5.55 19.45 -19.05
C ALA A 913 -6.85 19.38 -19.86
N ALA A 914 -7.23 18.17 -20.27
CA ALA A 914 -8.51 17.96 -20.93
C ALA A 914 -9.68 18.13 -19.94
N SER A 915 -10.78 18.71 -20.43
CA SER A 915 -12.05 18.77 -19.70
C SER A 915 -13.09 17.99 -20.47
N ASP A 916 -13.49 16.83 -19.93
CA ASP A 916 -14.56 16.01 -20.50
C ASP A 916 -15.79 16.04 -19.57
N PRO A 917 -16.92 16.60 -20.01
CA PRO A 917 -18.17 16.45 -19.28
C PRO A 917 -18.61 14.98 -19.37
N GLY A 918 -18.27 14.21 -18.33
CA GLY A 918 -18.58 12.77 -18.26
C GLY A 918 -20.06 12.44 -18.47
N PRO A 919 -20.39 11.15 -18.72
CA PRO A 919 -21.72 10.75 -19.14
C PRO A 919 -22.79 10.96 -18.08
N GLU A 920 -24.04 11.12 -18.51
CA GLU A 920 -25.18 11.30 -17.61
C GLU A 920 -25.40 10.10 -16.68
N LEU A 921 -25.92 10.38 -15.48
CA LEU A 921 -26.25 9.33 -14.51
C LEU A 921 -27.38 8.42 -15.01
N GLY A 922 -28.31 8.93 -15.81
CA GLY A 922 -29.38 8.13 -16.43
C GLY A 922 -30.41 7.59 -15.43
N VAL A 923 -30.59 8.28 -14.31
CA VAL A 923 -31.58 7.98 -13.25
C VAL A 923 -32.25 9.27 -12.78
N ARG A 924 -33.39 9.15 -12.09
CA ARG A 924 -34.06 10.30 -11.46
C ARG A 924 -33.23 10.83 -10.29
N LEU A 925 -33.15 12.15 -10.19
CA LEU A 925 -32.35 12.83 -9.16
C LEU A 925 -33.18 13.75 -8.25
N ASP A 926 -34.41 14.08 -8.65
CA ASP A 926 -35.29 15.00 -7.93
C ASP A 926 -35.54 14.54 -6.48
N ARG A 927 -35.87 13.25 -6.28
CA ARG A 927 -36.11 12.68 -4.94
C ARG A 927 -34.84 12.64 -4.08
N ILE A 928 -33.68 12.38 -4.70
CA ILE A 928 -32.38 12.33 -4.02
C ILE A 928 -31.96 13.74 -3.58
N ARG A 929 -32.06 14.71 -4.48
CA ARG A 929 -31.76 16.13 -4.22
C ARG A 929 -32.69 16.69 -3.14
N ALA A 930 -33.98 16.38 -3.18
CA ALA A 930 -34.94 16.75 -2.14
C ALA A 930 -34.55 16.18 -0.77
N GLY A 931 -34.16 14.90 -0.72
CA GLY A 931 -33.68 14.28 0.52
C GLY A 931 -32.40 14.92 1.06
N MET A 932 -31.42 15.20 0.20
CA MET A 932 -30.17 15.87 0.59
C MET A 932 -30.38 17.34 1.00
N LYS A 933 -31.39 18.02 0.45
CA LYS A 933 -31.81 19.34 0.92
C LYS A 933 -32.44 19.27 2.31
N GLY A 934 -33.33 18.29 2.51
CA GLY A 934 -33.97 18.07 3.81
C GLY A 934 -32.98 17.81 4.95
N VAL A 935 -31.84 17.15 4.67
CA VAL A 935 -30.75 16.96 5.65
C VAL A 935 -30.24 18.29 6.22
N ILE A 936 -30.15 19.33 5.38
CA ILE A 936 -29.71 20.67 5.77
C ILE A 936 -30.82 21.42 6.51
N ASP A 937 -32.05 21.38 5.96
CA ASP A 937 -33.13 22.25 6.41
C ASP A 937 -33.77 21.82 7.74
N GLY A 938 -33.90 20.51 7.97
CA GLY A 938 -34.51 19.98 9.20
C GLY A 938 -34.01 18.59 9.62
N GLY A 939 -32.96 18.10 8.97
CA GLY A 939 -32.41 16.77 9.18
C GLY A 939 -31.12 16.76 10.00
N THR A 940 -30.26 15.80 9.67
CA THR A 940 -29.10 15.45 10.51
C THR A 940 -27.95 16.48 10.50
N ALA A 941 -27.92 17.41 9.54
CA ALA A 941 -26.88 18.45 9.45
C ALA A 941 -27.36 19.83 9.91
N THR A 942 -28.64 20.00 10.24
CA THR A 942 -29.22 21.30 10.59
C THR A 942 -28.46 22.01 11.71
N GLY A 943 -27.98 21.27 12.71
CA GLY A 943 -27.20 21.84 13.81
C GLY A 943 -25.94 22.59 13.37
N ALA A 944 -25.28 22.16 12.30
CA ALA A 944 -24.05 22.77 11.79
C ALA A 944 -24.29 24.06 10.97
N PHE A 945 -25.49 24.20 10.38
CA PHE A 945 -25.80 25.28 9.43
C PHE A 945 -26.96 26.18 9.87
N ARG A 946 -27.47 26.03 11.10
CA ARG A 946 -28.62 26.83 11.62
C ARG A 946 -28.31 28.30 11.92
N GLY A 947 -27.03 28.68 12.01
CA GLY A 947 -26.62 30.05 12.33
C GLY A 947 -27.03 31.04 11.24
N ARG A 948 -27.33 32.29 11.61
CA ARG A 948 -27.78 33.34 10.68
C ARG A 948 -26.77 33.61 9.56
N GLU A 949 -25.50 33.43 9.84
CA GLU A 949 -24.42 33.58 8.87
C GLU A 949 -24.57 32.63 7.67
N PHE A 950 -25.24 31.50 7.84
CA PHE A 950 -25.49 30.50 6.79
C PHE A 950 -26.83 30.71 6.07
N ASP A 951 -27.65 31.72 6.41
CA ASP A 951 -28.99 31.90 5.82
C ASP A 951 -28.95 31.95 4.29
N ARG A 952 -28.00 32.69 3.72
CA ARG A 952 -27.79 32.75 2.25
C ARG A 952 -27.28 31.44 1.66
N LEU A 953 -26.42 30.72 2.40
CA LEU A 953 -25.82 29.48 1.95
C LEU A 953 -26.82 28.31 1.97
N ARG A 954 -27.69 28.26 2.98
CA ARG A 954 -28.68 27.18 3.17
C ARG A 954 -29.61 27.00 1.97
N ALA A 955 -29.93 28.07 1.25
CA ALA A 955 -30.78 28.00 0.06
C ALA A 955 -30.17 27.11 -1.04
N GLY A 956 -28.86 27.22 -1.26
CA GLY A 956 -28.13 26.46 -2.28
C GLY A 956 -27.32 25.28 -1.75
N LEU A 957 -27.39 24.98 -0.45
CA LEU A 957 -26.61 23.91 0.19
C LEU A 957 -27.41 22.60 0.25
N PHE A 958 -26.78 21.52 -0.19
CA PHE A 958 -27.30 20.16 -0.15
C PHE A 958 -26.27 19.26 0.51
N GLY A 959 -26.69 18.26 1.30
CA GLY A 959 -25.72 17.37 1.90
C GLY A 959 -26.28 16.09 2.50
N LYS A 960 -25.37 15.25 2.97
CA LYS A 960 -25.68 14.01 3.68
C LYS A 960 -24.63 13.76 4.76
N THR A 961 -25.07 13.43 5.97
CA THR A 961 -24.19 12.96 7.05
C THR A 961 -24.02 11.44 7.02
N GLY A 962 -22.88 10.98 7.54
CA GLY A 962 -22.56 9.56 7.73
C GLY A 962 -21.94 9.31 9.10
N THR A 963 -22.24 8.14 9.66
CA THR A 963 -21.60 7.59 10.86
C THR A 963 -21.45 6.09 10.62
N ALA A 964 -20.22 5.58 10.73
CA ALA A 964 -19.88 4.17 10.62
C ALA A 964 -19.18 3.73 11.92
N PRO A 965 -19.80 2.88 12.75
CA PRO A 965 -19.17 2.35 13.95
C PRO A 965 -17.87 1.60 13.62
N THR A 966 -16.85 1.75 14.46
CA THR A 966 -15.55 1.06 14.28
C THR A 966 -15.30 -0.03 15.32
N GLY A 967 -16.20 -0.21 16.29
CA GLY A 967 -16.15 -1.19 17.37
C GLY A 967 -17.24 -0.91 18.42
N ASP A 968 -17.15 -1.59 19.56
CA ASP A 968 -18.13 -1.48 20.67
C ASP A 968 -17.78 -0.37 21.68
N ASP A 969 -16.64 0.31 21.50
CA ASP A 969 -16.12 1.38 22.37
C ASP A 969 -16.82 2.74 22.16
N GLY A 970 -17.88 2.76 21.35
CA GLY A 970 -18.63 3.97 20.98
C GLY A 970 -17.91 4.87 19.98
N MET A 971 -16.77 4.45 19.42
CA MET A 971 -16.09 5.20 18.37
C MET A 971 -16.70 4.94 17.00
N ALA A 972 -16.69 5.97 16.18
CA ALA A 972 -17.14 5.91 14.80
C ALA A 972 -16.23 6.70 13.86
N THR A 973 -16.30 6.33 12.59
CA THR A 973 -15.88 7.20 11.49
C THR A 973 -17.08 8.01 11.04
N VAL A 974 -16.92 9.33 11.02
CA VAL A 974 -17.99 10.28 10.74
C VAL A 974 -17.71 11.05 9.46
N TRP A 975 -18.77 11.31 8.70
CA TRP A 975 -18.68 11.86 7.35
C TRP A 975 -19.72 12.94 7.12
N PHE A 976 -19.40 13.86 6.22
CA PHE A 976 -20.35 14.77 5.60
C PHE A 976 -19.95 14.99 4.15
N LEU A 977 -20.90 14.86 3.22
CA LEU A 977 -20.71 15.20 1.81
C LEU A 977 -21.83 16.10 1.33
N GLY A 978 -21.62 16.79 0.21
CA GLY A 978 -22.63 17.68 -0.34
C GLY A 978 -22.12 18.55 -1.47
N TRP A 979 -22.99 19.47 -1.91
CA TRP A 979 -22.62 20.50 -2.86
C TRP A 979 -23.30 21.83 -2.53
N LEU A 980 -22.77 22.88 -3.13
CA LEU A 980 -23.27 24.24 -3.05
C LEU A 980 -23.58 24.75 -4.47
N GLU A 981 -24.82 25.20 -4.68
CA GLU A 981 -25.27 25.76 -5.95
C GLU A 981 -24.56 27.08 -6.30
N PRO A 982 -24.38 27.39 -7.60
CA PRO A 982 -23.88 28.70 -8.05
C PRO A 982 -24.64 29.87 -7.42
N GLY A 983 -23.94 30.98 -7.15
CA GLY A 983 -24.52 32.19 -6.57
C GLY A 983 -24.78 32.13 -5.07
N SER A 984 -24.50 31.02 -4.39
CA SER A 984 -24.64 30.93 -2.93
C SER A 984 -23.57 31.72 -2.20
N LEU A 985 -22.33 31.72 -2.73
CA LEU A 985 -21.23 32.58 -2.30
C LEU A 985 -21.07 33.75 -3.28
N PRO A 986 -20.66 34.95 -2.82
CA PRO A 986 -20.40 36.05 -3.73
C PRO A 986 -19.28 35.69 -4.74
N GLY A 987 -19.49 35.97 -6.02
CA GLY A 987 -18.53 35.64 -7.09
C GLY A 987 -18.43 34.16 -7.47
N GLN A 988 -19.11 33.25 -6.75
CA GLN A 988 -19.11 31.82 -7.07
C GLN A 988 -20.06 31.53 -8.25
N THR A 989 -19.48 31.31 -9.43
CA THR A 989 -20.23 31.04 -10.67
C THR A 989 -20.44 29.55 -10.97
N ARG A 990 -19.75 28.67 -10.25
CA ARG A 990 -19.74 27.22 -10.49
C ARG A 990 -20.21 26.45 -9.27
N ARG A 991 -20.82 25.28 -9.48
CA ARG A 991 -21.23 24.38 -8.39
C ARG A 991 -20.00 23.82 -7.70
N LEU A 992 -19.95 23.90 -6.38
CA LEU A 992 -18.87 23.35 -5.58
C LEU A 992 -19.32 22.06 -4.91
N ALA A 993 -18.54 20.99 -4.97
CA ALA A 993 -18.81 19.74 -4.26
C ALA A 993 -17.73 19.45 -3.23
N PHE A 994 -18.12 18.83 -2.12
CA PHE A 994 -17.23 18.56 -1.01
C PHE A 994 -17.53 17.24 -0.31
N ALA A 995 -16.52 16.71 0.36
CA ALA A 995 -16.69 15.68 1.36
C ALA A 995 -15.61 15.80 2.44
N ALA A 996 -16.00 15.58 3.69
CA ALA A 996 -15.15 15.57 4.87
C ALA A 996 -15.36 14.29 5.67
N PHE A 997 -14.30 13.80 6.31
CA PHE A 997 -14.40 12.71 7.27
C PHE A 997 -13.46 12.90 8.47
N VAL A 998 -13.81 12.24 9.57
CA VAL A 998 -12.99 12.11 10.77
C VAL A 998 -13.13 10.68 11.31
N SER A 999 -12.01 9.99 11.56
CA SER A 999 -12.00 8.69 12.24
C SER A 999 -11.93 8.86 13.77
N GLN A 1000 -12.23 7.80 14.52
CA GLN A 1000 -12.09 7.79 15.98
C GLN A 1000 -12.87 8.94 16.67
N SER A 1001 -14.12 9.15 16.25
CA SER A 1001 -15.01 10.19 16.77
C SER A 1001 -16.11 9.58 17.64
N ARG A 1002 -16.36 10.17 18.82
CA ARG A 1002 -17.56 9.86 19.65
C ARG A 1002 -18.80 10.65 19.23
N LEU A 1003 -18.60 11.67 18.41
CA LEU A 1003 -19.66 12.52 17.85
C LEU A 1003 -20.24 11.91 16.57
N THR A 1004 -21.27 12.54 16.00
CA THR A 1004 -21.90 12.13 14.73
C THR A 1004 -21.39 12.95 13.53
N GLY A 1005 -21.67 12.50 12.30
CA GLY A 1005 -21.37 13.26 11.08
C GLY A 1005 -21.90 14.70 11.07
N GLY A 1006 -23.09 14.95 11.65
CA GLY A 1006 -23.65 16.29 11.75
C GLY A 1006 -23.02 17.18 12.82
N ALA A 1007 -22.39 16.57 13.84
CA ALA A 1007 -21.79 17.28 14.97
C ALA A 1007 -20.26 17.44 14.86
N HIS A 1008 -19.62 16.74 13.93
CA HIS A 1008 -18.15 16.74 13.82
C HIS A 1008 -17.66 16.95 12.38
N ALA A 1009 -18.14 16.18 11.40
CA ALA A 1009 -17.71 16.32 10.01
C ALA A 1009 -18.36 17.53 9.30
N ALA A 1010 -19.67 17.76 9.48
CA ALA A 1010 -20.37 18.89 8.87
C ALA A 1010 -19.82 20.26 9.34
N PRO A 1011 -19.46 20.47 10.62
CA PRO A 1011 -18.80 21.69 11.06
C PRO A 1011 -17.48 22.02 10.35
N ILE A 1012 -16.71 21.03 9.87
CA ILE A 1012 -15.49 21.27 9.08
C ILE A 1012 -15.85 22.04 7.80
N VAL A 1013 -16.85 21.56 7.07
CA VAL A 1013 -17.32 22.21 5.83
C VAL A 1013 -17.96 23.57 6.15
N ALA A 1014 -18.75 23.67 7.21
CA ALA A 1014 -19.31 24.94 7.66
C ALA A 1014 -18.23 26.00 7.94
N GLY A 1015 -17.13 25.59 8.59
CA GLY A 1015 -15.98 26.45 8.86
C GLY A 1015 -15.33 26.99 7.57
N ILE A 1016 -15.21 26.15 6.54
CA ILE A 1016 -14.60 26.53 5.26
C ILE A 1016 -15.52 27.45 4.46
N LEU A 1017 -16.82 27.13 4.39
CA LEU A 1017 -17.80 28.00 3.73
C LEU A 1017 -17.84 29.39 4.38
N ARG A 1018 -17.71 29.46 5.72
CA ARG A 1018 -17.58 30.72 6.45
C ARG A 1018 -16.31 31.48 6.06
N SER A 1019 -15.16 30.80 5.97
CA SER A 1019 -13.89 31.41 5.50
C SER A 1019 -14.00 31.96 4.07
N MET A 1020 -14.75 31.29 3.19
CA MET A 1020 -14.97 31.75 1.81
C MET A 1020 -15.89 32.97 1.75
N GLN A 1021 -16.93 32.99 2.58
CA GLN A 1021 -17.90 34.09 2.64
C GLN A 1021 -17.26 35.38 3.16
N SER A 1022 -16.42 35.32 4.20
CA SER A 1022 -15.75 36.49 4.77
C SER A 1022 -14.76 37.13 3.80
N ARG A 1023 -13.97 36.33 3.08
CA ARG A 1023 -13.04 36.82 2.05
C ARG A 1023 -13.75 37.53 0.90
N SER A 1024 -14.91 37.01 0.49
CA SER A 1024 -15.68 37.60 -0.60
C SER A 1024 -16.29 38.96 -0.23
N LEU A 1025 -16.42 39.25 1.06
CA LEU A 1025 -16.84 40.56 1.57
C LEU A 1025 -15.67 41.54 1.67
N GLU A 1026 -14.46 41.08 2.04
CA GLU A 1026 -13.24 41.89 2.10
C GLU A 1026 -12.69 42.28 0.71
N GLN A 1027 -13.09 41.59 -0.37
CA GLN A 1027 -12.66 41.85 -1.76
C GLN A 1027 -13.64 42.72 -2.58
N LYS A 1028 -14.70 43.27 -1.98
CA LYS A 1028 -15.47 44.32 -2.65
C LYS A 1028 -14.60 45.59 -2.72
N PRO A 1029 -14.42 46.19 -3.90
CA PRO A 1029 -13.87 47.55 -3.96
C PRO A 1029 -14.88 48.47 -3.27
N ASP A 1030 -14.39 49.36 -2.42
CA ASP A 1030 -15.16 50.52 -1.94
C ASP A 1030 -15.65 51.38 -3.12
#